data_AF-A0A6F8VC76-F1
#
_entry.id   AF-A0A6F8VC76-F1
#
_cell.length_a   1.000
_cell.length_b   1.000
_cell.length_c   1.000
_cell.angle_alpha   90.00
_cell.angle_beta   90.00
_cell.angle_gamma   90.00
#
_symmetry.space_group_name_H-M   'P 1'
#
loop_
_entity.id
_entity.type
_entity.pdbx_description
1 polymer ?
#
loop_
_entity_poly.entity_id
_entity_poly.type
_entity_poly.pdbx_seq_one_letter_code
_entity_poly.pdbx_strand_id
1 'polypeptide(L)'
;MKNELSSGLNALLQQGLAHHQAGRLAEAEGLYRQVLASAPQHPYANNYLGVLASQVGRHDVAADLLQQAVRADARVPEFHNNLGLALQSLGRPEEAEVSFRQAIRLNPKFPEAHNNLGTVLQERKRFEDAGKAFEQALRLRPNYAEAWFNAGNVNFLGGKYEVAAKRFEQAIKLKPNYAKAYCGLGQVQQRLGLMEKAEKAFQKALELQPDFAEAHGNYAALLRESGRLDEAEKASRRALELNPNKAESWNGLGELHQLLGRMGEAEAAFRRAIALKPDYPEAHNNLGVLLVENGLLEEALKSYRTALEIRPGFFYALNNIGIVYASMGRLQDAMDCYREALALDSSFAMAHTNMGNTYYELGQLDRARECYTQALVANPDEDVTLSNLGNVLLGEGKLEDAKIAHQRALSLNPTNAVAHSNLIFLMDFDAQATTESQQEERKKWNARYAAPLQQLWRAHANDRDPNRVLRVGYVSADFRMHSAAYTFEPMLCGYDRENFEVYCYSNSPRNDQMTEKLRNCVTGWRNIVGKSDADADAMIRADKIDILVDLAAHSAGNRLLLFARKPAPVQVTGWGHGHGTGLDAMDYLFGDPVSIPPDECHYFAEKIAYLPCLIPYACPDNSPPVAPLPAMKNGYVTFGCFSRLVKISESSLALWAEILLAMPEARLIVKAKELDDVTQRLRIADKMAECGVGAERLTLLGRTSWYEHMAAYGAVDIALDPFPHGGGIGTFEALWMGVPVVTLKGPSLPSRVTAAIETALGLEDWVADNREAYLVLARNKASNPRALAELRARLREQVKASPAGNPVTITGMVEQNYRKMWREWLTNKDVQK
;
A
#
# COMPACT_ATOMS: atom_id res chain seq x y z
N MET A 1 62.74 -51.17 37.24
CA MET A 1 61.82 -50.17 37.85
C MET A 1 61.42 -48.99 36.97
N LYS A 2 62.23 -47.97 36.65
CA LYS A 2 61.76 -46.81 35.84
C LYS A 2 61.25 -47.17 34.43
N ASN A 3 61.87 -48.15 33.77
CA ASN A 3 61.44 -48.61 32.44
C ASN A 3 60.18 -49.50 32.48
N GLU A 4 59.92 -50.22 33.57
CA GLU A 4 58.74 -51.08 33.74
C GLU A 4 57.48 -50.29 34.13
N LEU A 5 57.65 -49.23 34.94
CA LEU A 5 56.57 -48.29 35.25
C LEU A 5 56.11 -47.53 33.99
N SER A 6 57.04 -47.14 33.12
CA SER A 6 56.75 -46.47 31.85
C SER A 6 56.03 -47.40 30.85
N SER A 7 56.42 -48.68 30.77
CA SER A 7 55.74 -49.64 29.88
C SER A 7 54.34 -50.00 30.37
N GLY A 8 54.12 -50.12 31.68
CA GLY A 8 52.82 -50.38 32.29
C GLY A 8 51.81 -49.23 32.09
N LEU A 9 52.23 -47.98 32.29
CA LEU A 9 51.37 -46.81 32.07
C LEU A 9 51.00 -46.63 30.59
N ASN A 10 51.93 -46.90 29.68
CA ASN A 10 51.64 -46.87 28.24
C ASN A 10 50.63 -47.96 27.84
N ALA A 11 50.71 -49.16 28.40
CA ALA A 11 49.72 -50.21 28.14
C ALA A 11 48.32 -49.81 28.61
N LEU A 12 48.18 -49.23 29.81
CA LEU A 12 46.91 -48.72 30.33
C LEU A 12 46.35 -47.59 29.46
N LEU A 13 47.21 -46.67 29.00
CA LEU A 13 46.82 -45.57 28.12
C LEU A 13 46.28 -46.08 26.78
N GLN A 14 46.94 -47.06 26.17
CA GLN A 14 46.51 -47.66 24.90
C GLN A 14 45.20 -48.46 25.06
N GLN A 15 45.04 -49.18 26.17
CA GLN A 15 43.76 -49.82 26.49
C GLN A 15 42.65 -48.78 26.66
N GLY A 16 42.90 -47.70 27.42
CA GLY A 16 41.95 -46.60 27.58
C GLY A 16 41.55 -45.98 26.24
N LEU A 17 42.51 -45.75 25.34
CA LEU A 17 42.25 -45.27 23.98
C LEU A 17 41.40 -46.24 23.15
N ALA A 18 41.66 -47.55 23.23
CA ALA A 18 40.85 -48.55 22.53
C ALA A 18 39.41 -48.59 23.06
N HIS A 19 39.21 -48.45 24.38
CA HIS A 19 37.87 -48.33 24.97
C HIS A 19 37.17 -47.04 24.52
N HIS A 20 37.90 -45.92 24.50
CA HIS A 20 37.39 -44.62 24.07
C HIS A 20 36.96 -44.65 22.60
N GLN A 21 37.79 -45.20 21.70
CA GLN A 21 37.47 -45.37 20.28
C GLN A 21 36.27 -46.30 20.04
N ALA A 22 36.05 -47.26 20.95
CA ALA A 22 34.91 -48.16 20.89
C ALA A 22 33.64 -47.64 21.60
N GLY A 23 33.64 -46.37 22.06
CA GLY A 23 32.49 -45.74 22.72
C GLY A 23 32.25 -46.19 24.16
N ARG A 24 33.15 -46.99 24.74
CA ARG A 24 33.10 -47.43 26.15
C ARG A 24 33.72 -46.37 27.06
N LEU A 25 33.00 -45.25 27.20
CA LEU A 25 33.51 -44.02 27.82
C LEU A 25 33.81 -44.19 29.32
N ALA A 26 32.98 -44.93 30.07
CA ALA A 26 33.20 -45.13 31.50
C ALA A 26 34.47 -45.94 31.79
N GLU A 27 34.72 -46.98 30.99
CA GLU A 27 35.91 -47.83 31.07
C GLU A 27 37.16 -47.06 30.64
N ALA A 28 37.07 -46.25 29.58
CA ALA A 28 38.15 -45.36 29.15
C ALA A 28 38.50 -44.32 30.23
N GLU A 29 37.50 -43.66 30.82
CA GLU A 29 37.67 -42.69 31.91
C GLU A 29 38.35 -43.33 33.13
N GLY A 30 37.95 -44.55 33.50
CA GLY A 30 38.58 -45.32 34.58
C GLY A 30 40.07 -45.58 34.32
N LEU A 31 40.42 -46.01 33.12
CA LEU A 31 41.80 -46.30 32.73
C LEU A 31 42.68 -45.03 32.66
N TYR A 32 42.16 -43.93 32.13
CA TYR A 32 42.89 -42.65 32.13
C TYR A 32 43.12 -42.12 33.56
N ARG A 33 42.13 -42.25 34.45
CA ARG A 33 42.30 -41.88 35.87
C ARG A 33 43.32 -42.74 36.58
N GLN A 34 43.42 -44.03 36.28
CA GLN A 34 44.46 -44.90 36.85
C GLN A 34 45.87 -44.47 36.40
N VAL A 35 46.03 -44.05 35.14
CA VAL A 35 47.29 -43.47 34.65
C VAL A 35 47.60 -42.17 35.40
N LEU A 36 46.61 -41.28 35.58
CA LEU A 36 46.79 -40.01 36.30
C LEU A 36 47.01 -40.16 37.81
N ALA A 37 46.49 -41.22 38.44
CA ALA A 37 46.76 -41.53 39.84
C ALA A 37 48.24 -41.87 40.08
N SER A 38 48.89 -42.49 39.09
CA SER A 38 50.32 -42.83 39.14
C SER A 38 51.23 -41.73 38.57
N ALA A 39 50.71 -40.93 37.64
CA ALA A 39 51.42 -39.83 36.99
C ALA A 39 50.46 -38.64 36.71
N PRO A 40 50.22 -37.74 37.69
CA PRO A 40 49.20 -36.68 37.57
C PRO A 40 49.40 -35.71 36.41
N GLN A 41 50.64 -35.52 35.95
CA GLN A 41 50.97 -34.64 34.82
C GLN A 41 51.16 -35.40 33.50
N HIS A 42 50.66 -36.63 33.38
CA HIS A 42 50.85 -37.41 32.16
C HIS A 42 50.13 -36.74 30.96
N PRO A 43 50.85 -36.24 29.94
CA PRO A 43 50.30 -35.35 28.92
C PRO A 43 49.14 -35.98 28.13
N TYR A 44 49.33 -37.21 27.65
CA TYR A 44 48.32 -37.90 26.84
C TYR A 44 47.10 -38.36 27.65
N ALA A 45 47.25 -38.73 28.93
CA ALA A 45 46.13 -39.14 29.77
C ALA A 45 45.25 -37.93 30.11
N ASN A 46 45.86 -36.79 30.42
CA ASN A 46 45.17 -35.52 30.59
C ASN A 46 44.46 -35.09 29.30
N ASN A 47 45.11 -35.22 28.14
CA ASN A 47 44.47 -34.90 26.86
C ASN A 47 43.27 -35.81 26.56
N TYR A 48 43.43 -37.13 26.65
CA TYR A 48 42.34 -38.05 26.31
C TYR A 48 41.18 -37.97 27.30
N LEU A 49 41.46 -37.81 28.60
CA LEU A 49 40.42 -37.60 29.61
C LEU A 49 39.71 -36.25 29.40
N GLY A 50 40.45 -35.20 29.01
CA GLY A 50 39.86 -33.91 28.67
C GLY A 50 38.97 -33.95 27.44
N VAL A 51 39.39 -34.64 26.37
CA VAL A 51 38.53 -34.89 25.18
C VAL A 51 37.27 -35.65 25.58
N LEU A 52 37.40 -36.70 26.40
CA LEU A 52 36.27 -37.48 26.90
C LEU A 52 35.33 -36.62 27.76
N ALA A 53 35.86 -35.80 28.66
CA ALA A 53 35.09 -34.88 29.48
C ALA A 53 34.27 -33.91 28.61
N SER A 54 34.86 -33.42 27.51
CA SER A 54 34.16 -32.56 26.55
C SER A 54 33.04 -33.31 25.81
N GLN A 55 33.26 -34.57 25.42
CA GLN A 55 32.25 -35.41 24.77
C GLN A 55 31.00 -35.65 25.64
N VAL A 56 31.16 -35.69 26.96
CA VAL A 56 30.05 -35.85 27.91
C VAL A 56 29.53 -34.52 28.46
N GLY A 57 29.91 -33.38 27.87
CA GLY A 57 29.41 -32.05 28.22
C GLY A 57 30.04 -31.39 29.46
N ARG A 58 31.08 -31.99 30.05
CA ARG A 58 31.85 -31.41 31.18
C ARG A 58 32.95 -30.50 30.64
N HIS A 59 32.58 -29.41 29.99
CA HIS A 59 33.51 -28.55 29.25
C HIS A 59 34.50 -27.79 30.15
N ASP A 60 34.11 -27.48 31.38
CA ASP A 60 34.95 -26.89 32.43
C ASP A 60 36.09 -27.83 32.82
N VAL A 61 35.75 -29.08 33.17
CA VAL A 61 36.70 -30.15 33.50
C VAL A 61 37.58 -30.48 32.28
N ALA A 62 36.99 -30.46 31.08
CA ALA A 62 37.72 -30.67 29.84
C ALA A 62 38.81 -29.61 29.64
N ALA A 63 38.47 -28.33 29.77
CA ALA A 63 39.42 -27.24 29.59
C ALA A 63 40.58 -27.33 30.60
N ASP A 64 40.30 -27.65 31.87
CA ASP A 64 41.34 -27.81 32.89
C ASP A 64 42.29 -28.96 32.59
N LEU A 65 41.76 -30.13 32.23
CA LEU A 65 42.58 -31.30 31.88
C LEU A 65 43.41 -31.05 30.61
N LEU A 66 42.83 -30.41 29.60
CA LEU A 66 43.52 -30.05 28.36
C LEU A 66 44.60 -28.98 28.60
N GLN A 67 44.35 -28.04 29.51
CA GLN A 67 45.35 -27.06 29.93
C GLN A 67 46.52 -27.74 30.66
N GLN A 68 46.25 -28.76 31.48
CA GLN A 68 47.29 -29.57 32.11
C GLN A 68 48.10 -30.37 31.08
N ALA A 69 47.46 -30.91 30.04
CA ALA A 69 48.16 -31.58 28.94
C ALA A 69 49.10 -30.62 28.19
N VAL A 70 48.64 -29.41 27.88
CA VAL A 70 49.46 -28.35 27.26
C VAL A 70 50.62 -27.92 28.16
N ARG A 71 50.42 -27.81 29.48
CA ARG A 71 51.49 -27.49 30.44
C ARG A 71 52.55 -28.60 30.51
N ALA A 72 52.13 -29.86 30.40
CA ALA A 72 53.02 -31.02 30.46
C ALA A 72 53.85 -31.20 29.17
N ASP A 73 53.27 -30.95 27.98
CA ASP A 73 54.03 -30.83 26.73
C ASP A 73 53.36 -29.85 25.75
N ALA A 74 53.89 -28.62 25.71
CA ALA A 74 53.35 -27.55 24.87
C ALA A 74 53.66 -27.71 23.37
N ARG A 75 54.45 -28.70 22.96
CA ARG A 75 54.90 -28.88 21.56
C ARG A 75 53.93 -29.74 20.74
N VAL A 76 52.97 -30.39 21.39
CA VAL A 76 51.98 -31.26 20.74
C VAL A 76 50.81 -30.39 20.22
N PRO A 77 50.64 -30.23 18.89
CA PRO A 77 49.62 -29.35 18.32
C PRO A 77 48.18 -29.80 18.64
N GLU A 78 47.95 -31.11 18.78
CA GLU A 78 46.64 -31.68 19.10
C GLU A 78 46.12 -31.21 20.46
N PHE A 79 47.00 -30.99 21.44
CA PHE A 79 46.60 -30.53 22.78
C PHE A 79 46.04 -29.10 22.72
N HIS A 80 46.70 -28.22 21.96
CA HIS A 80 46.23 -26.86 21.73
C HIS A 80 44.92 -26.82 20.93
N ASN A 81 44.77 -27.68 19.91
CA ASN A 81 43.52 -27.78 19.16
C ASN A 81 42.36 -28.25 20.05
N ASN A 82 42.58 -29.29 20.86
CA ASN A 82 41.54 -29.82 21.74
C ASN A 82 41.18 -28.82 22.85
N LEU A 83 42.17 -28.12 23.42
CA LEU A 83 41.94 -27.03 24.37
C LEU A 83 41.09 -25.92 23.74
N GLY A 84 41.40 -25.53 22.50
CA GLY A 84 40.62 -24.54 21.76
C GLY A 84 39.14 -24.93 21.61
N LEU A 85 38.85 -26.21 21.30
CA LEU A 85 37.48 -26.72 21.20
C LEU A 85 36.73 -26.67 22.53
N ALA A 86 37.40 -27.01 23.64
CA ALA A 86 36.80 -26.94 24.97
C ALA A 86 36.52 -25.49 25.40
N LEU A 87 37.45 -24.56 25.13
CA LEU A 87 37.29 -23.13 25.41
C LEU A 87 36.16 -22.51 24.57
N GLN A 88 36.04 -22.89 23.30
CA GLN A 88 34.93 -22.47 22.45
C GLN A 88 33.58 -22.94 23.04
N SER A 89 33.51 -24.20 23.49
CA SER A 89 32.30 -24.77 24.12
C SER A 89 31.94 -24.10 25.44
N LEU A 90 32.91 -23.47 26.13
CA LEU A 90 32.70 -22.66 27.34
C LEU A 90 32.32 -21.20 27.06
N GLY A 91 32.17 -20.81 25.79
CA GLY A 91 31.90 -19.41 25.42
C GLY A 91 33.11 -18.48 25.61
N ARG A 92 34.34 -19.00 25.49
CA ARG A 92 35.60 -18.24 25.56
C ARG A 92 36.31 -18.18 24.19
N PRO A 93 35.71 -17.54 23.16
CA PRO A 93 36.21 -17.61 21.79
C PRO A 93 37.57 -16.91 21.59
N GLU A 94 37.89 -15.88 22.37
CA GLU A 94 39.21 -15.21 22.35
C GLU A 94 40.34 -16.20 22.66
N GLU A 95 40.17 -16.99 23.71
CA GLU A 95 41.18 -17.95 24.17
C GLU A 95 41.22 -19.19 23.27
N ALA A 96 40.07 -19.58 22.72
CA ALA A 96 40.00 -20.60 21.69
C ALA A 96 40.81 -20.21 20.44
N GLU A 97 40.67 -18.96 19.95
CA GLU A 97 41.45 -18.45 18.82
C GLU A 97 42.96 -18.54 19.07
N VAL A 98 43.42 -18.13 20.26
CA VAL A 98 44.84 -18.21 20.65
C VAL A 98 45.32 -19.66 20.60
N SER A 99 44.54 -20.59 21.14
CA SER A 99 44.86 -22.01 21.18
C SER A 99 44.94 -22.62 19.77
N PHE A 100 43.98 -22.33 18.89
CA PHE A 100 44.03 -22.80 17.49
C PHE A 100 45.21 -22.22 16.71
N ARG A 101 45.52 -20.93 16.87
CA ARG A 101 46.69 -20.31 16.24
C ARG A 101 47.99 -20.94 16.71
N GLN A 102 48.08 -21.33 17.99
CA GLN A 102 49.25 -22.03 18.52
C GLN A 102 49.37 -23.45 17.94
N ALA A 103 48.26 -24.19 17.81
CA ALA A 103 48.23 -25.49 17.13
C ALA A 103 48.74 -25.38 15.68
N ILE A 104 48.30 -24.36 14.94
CA ILE A 104 48.73 -24.08 13.55
C ILE A 104 50.21 -23.67 13.50
N ARG A 105 50.71 -22.91 14.48
CA ARG A 105 52.13 -22.52 14.55
C ARG A 105 53.03 -23.74 14.70
N LEU A 106 52.63 -24.70 15.54
CA LEU A 106 53.36 -25.95 15.79
C LEU A 106 53.25 -26.92 14.60
N ASN A 107 52.09 -26.95 13.93
CA ASN A 107 51.89 -27.72 12.71
C ASN A 107 51.08 -26.93 11.66
N PRO A 108 51.75 -26.26 10.70
CA PRO A 108 51.06 -25.50 9.65
C PRO A 108 50.18 -26.35 8.72
N LYS A 109 50.41 -27.67 8.66
CA LYS A 109 49.68 -28.64 7.84
C LYS A 109 48.58 -29.36 8.64
N PHE A 110 47.91 -28.66 9.57
CA PHE A 110 46.85 -29.20 10.42
C PHE A 110 45.46 -28.69 10.00
N PRO A 111 44.76 -29.39 9.07
CA PRO A 111 43.50 -28.88 8.50
C PRO A 111 42.37 -28.71 9.52
N GLU A 112 42.29 -29.56 10.55
CA GLU A 112 41.31 -29.45 11.64
C GLU A 112 41.48 -28.13 12.40
N ALA A 113 42.71 -27.75 12.76
CA ALA A 113 42.97 -26.51 13.48
C ALA A 113 42.65 -25.27 12.63
N HIS A 114 42.90 -25.30 11.31
CA HIS A 114 42.48 -24.23 10.40
C HIS A 114 40.95 -24.12 10.28
N ASN A 115 40.22 -25.25 10.20
CA ASN A 115 38.75 -25.24 10.19
C ASN A 115 38.17 -24.71 11.52
N ASN A 116 38.74 -25.13 12.65
CA ASN A 116 38.27 -24.70 13.96
C ASN A 116 38.57 -23.22 14.22
N LEU A 117 39.75 -22.74 13.78
CA LEU A 117 40.07 -21.31 13.76
C LEU A 117 39.04 -20.52 12.95
N GLY A 118 38.67 -21.01 11.77
CA GLY A 118 37.64 -20.37 10.93
C GLY A 118 36.29 -20.27 11.65
N THR A 119 35.90 -21.30 12.39
CA THR A 119 34.62 -21.34 13.13
C THR A 119 34.61 -20.29 14.25
N VAL A 120 35.67 -20.18 15.04
CA VAL A 120 35.79 -19.15 16.07
C VAL A 120 35.84 -17.74 15.48
N LEU A 121 36.55 -17.54 14.37
CA LEU A 121 36.58 -16.24 13.70
C LEU A 121 35.19 -15.83 13.16
N GLN A 122 34.39 -16.80 12.71
CA GLN A 122 32.99 -16.56 12.32
C GLN A 122 32.14 -16.11 13.51
N GLU A 123 32.25 -16.76 14.68
CA GLU A 123 31.53 -16.36 15.91
C GLU A 123 31.87 -14.92 16.32
N ARG A 124 33.13 -14.52 16.12
CA ARG A 124 33.62 -13.16 16.36
C ARG A 124 33.31 -12.18 15.21
N LYS A 125 32.48 -12.58 14.24
CA LYS A 125 32.06 -11.80 13.05
C LYS A 125 33.22 -11.34 12.14
N ARG A 126 34.38 -12.00 12.20
CA ARG A 126 35.55 -11.73 11.35
C ARG A 126 35.49 -12.59 10.09
N PHE A 127 34.49 -12.33 9.24
CA PHE A 127 34.14 -13.20 8.10
C PHE A 127 35.27 -13.38 7.07
N GLU A 128 36.04 -12.33 6.80
CA GLU A 128 37.16 -12.44 5.85
C GLU A 128 38.27 -13.36 6.36
N ASP A 129 38.65 -13.21 7.63
CA ASP A 129 39.68 -14.04 8.27
C ASP A 129 39.18 -15.49 8.41
N ALA A 130 37.91 -15.67 8.74
CA ALA A 130 37.27 -16.99 8.78
C ALA A 130 37.34 -17.69 7.42
N GLY A 131 37.02 -16.95 6.34
CA GLY A 131 37.14 -17.44 4.96
C GLY A 131 38.55 -17.91 4.62
N LYS A 132 39.58 -17.11 4.95
CA LYS A 132 40.99 -17.47 4.75
C LYS A 132 41.39 -18.75 5.49
N ALA A 133 40.93 -18.91 6.73
CA ALA A 133 41.19 -20.10 7.53
C ALA A 133 40.53 -21.36 6.92
N PHE A 134 39.27 -21.27 6.47
CA PHE A 134 38.61 -22.38 5.78
C PHE A 134 39.28 -22.73 4.44
N GLU A 135 39.70 -21.74 3.65
CA GLU A 135 40.44 -21.98 2.41
C GLU A 135 41.76 -22.71 2.66
N GLN A 136 42.48 -22.38 3.73
CA GLN A 136 43.69 -23.09 4.10
C GLN A 136 43.39 -24.53 4.54
N ALA A 137 42.32 -24.77 5.31
CA ALA A 137 41.87 -26.11 5.64
C ALA A 137 41.56 -26.94 4.39
N LEU A 138 40.86 -26.34 3.41
CA LEU A 138 40.48 -26.99 2.14
C LEU A 138 41.68 -27.21 1.21
N ARG A 139 42.68 -26.34 1.21
CA ARG A 139 43.94 -26.53 0.47
C ARG A 139 44.71 -27.74 1.00
N LEU A 140 44.73 -27.92 2.32
CA LEU A 140 45.38 -29.06 2.98
C LEU A 140 44.58 -30.36 2.84
N ARG A 141 43.24 -30.27 2.83
CA ARG A 141 42.33 -31.41 2.69
C ARG A 141 41.12 -31.06 1.81
N PRO A 142 41.20 -31.26 0.48
CA PRO A 142 40.10 -30.91 -0.44
C PRO A 142 38.80 -31.71 -0.25
N ASN A 143 38.87 -32.91 0.36
CA ASN A 143 37.73 -33.78 0.65
C ASN A 143 37.12 -33.53 2.05
N TYR A 144 37.32 -32.36 2.65
CA TYR A 144 36.80 -32.02 3.98
C TYR A 144 35.41 -31.37 3.89
N ALA A 145 34.35 -32.20 3.93
CA ALA A 145 32.97 -31.75 3.74
C ALA A 145 32.51 -30.66 4.73
N GLU A 146 32.90 -30.78 6.01
CA GLU A 146 32.58 -29.81 7.07
C GLU A 146 33.21 -28.44 6.80
N ALA A 147 34.46 -28.40 6.32
CA ALA A 147 35.12 -27.14 5.96
C ALA A 147 34.49 -26.48 4.72
N TRP A 148 33.99 -27.26 3.75
CA TRP A 148 33.20 -26.72 2.63
C TRP A 148 31.87 -26.13 3.11
N PHE A 149 31.16 -26.81 4.02
CA PHE A 149 29.93 -26.31 4.62
C PHE A 149 30.16 -25.01 5.40
N ASN A 150 31.18 -24.97 6.26
CA ASN A 150 31.51 -23.78 7.04
C ASN A 150 31.95 -22.61 6.16
N ALA A 151 32.73 -22.86 5.10
CA ALA A 151 33.05 -21.85 4.10
C ALA A 151 31.80 -21.33 3.37
N GLY A 152 30.81 -22.20 3.11
CA GLY A 152 29.50 -21.81 2.59
C GLY A 152 28.77 -20.84 3.51
N ASN A 153 28.69 -21.16 4.81
CA ASN A 153 28.05 -20.30 5.82
C ASN A 153 28.71 -18.92 5.91
N VAL A 154 30.05 -18.85 5.93
CA VAL A 154 30.76 -17.55 5.97
C VAL A 154 30.50 -16.72 4.71
N ASN A 155 30.49 -17.35 3.53
CA ASN A 155 30.19 -16.63 2.29
C ASN A 155 28.74 -16.15 2.25
N PHE A 156 27.79 -16.92 2.78
CA PHE A 156 26.41 -16.50 2.92
C PHE A 156 26.28 -15.28 3.84
N LEU A 157 26.89 -15.32 5.04
CA LEU A 157 26.90 -14.20 5.98
C LEU A 157 27.62 -12.96 5.42
N GLY A 158 28.61 -13.16 4.55
CA GLY A 158 29.30 -12.09 3.83
C GLY A 158 28.62 -11.61 2.55
N GLY A 159 27.39 -12.08 2.24
CA GLY A 159 26.62 -11.66 1.06
C GLY A 159 27.09 -12.22 -0.28
N LYS A 160 28.03 -13.18 -0.29
CA LYS A 160 28.60 -13.81 -1.50
C LYS A 160 27.81 -15.06 -1.86
N TYR A 161 26.56 -14.89 -2.26
CA TYR A 161 25.58 -16.00 -2.41
C TYR A 161 25.98 -17.03 -3.47
N GLU A 162 26.47 -16.63 -4.64
CA GLU A 162 26.88 -17.55 -5.71
C GLU A 162 28.09 -18.40 -5.29
N VAL A 163 29.00 -17.81 -4.50
CA VAL A 163 30.13 -18.53 -3.94
C VAL A 163 29.64 -19.52 -2.89
N ALA A 164 28.74 -19.08 -1.99
CA ALA A 164 28.16 -19.93 -0.95
C ALA A 164 27.47 -21.16 -1.53
N ALA A 165 26.68 -21.01 -2.61
CA ALA A 165 26.01 -22.11 -3.30
C ALA A 165 27.01 -23.20 -3.72
N LYS A 166 28.07 -22.80 -4.43
CA LYS A 166 29.13 -23.73 -4.89
C LYS A 166 29.82 -24.45 -3.73
N ARG A 167 30.01 -23.77 -2.59
CA ARG A 167 30.61 -24.37 -1.40
C ARG A 167 29.69 -25.42 -0.78
N PHE A 168 28.39 -25.15 -0.67
CA PHE A 168 27.41 -26.13 -0.18
C PHE A 168 27.25 -27.32 -1.13
N GLU A 169 27.20 -27.09 -2.44
CA GLU A 169 27.17 -28.17 -3.45
C GLU A 169 28.37 -29.10 -3.32
N GLN A 170 29.57 -28.55 -3.10
CA GLN A 170 30.77 -29.35 -2.89
C GLN A 170 30.73 -30.13 -1.57
N ALA A 171 30.20 -29.55 -0.49
CA ALA A 171 29.97 -30.26 0.76
C ALA A 171 29.00 -31.44 0.58
N ILE A 172 27.92 -31.25 -0.17
CA ILE A 172 26.92 -32.28 -0.52
C ILE A 172 27.54 -33.37 -1.39
N LYS A 173 28.36 -33.00 -2.39
CA LYS A 173 29.07 -33.98 -3.24
C LYS A 173 29.96 -34.92 -2.44
N LEU A 174 30.62 -34.40 -1.41
CA LEU A 174 31.47 -35.18 -0.52
C LEU A 174 30.67 -35.98 0.52
N LYS A 175 29.51 -35.44 0.95
CA LYS A 175 28.63 -36.05 1.96
C LYS A 175 27.16 -35.94 1.52
N PRO A 176 26.63 -36.89 0.72
CA PRO A 176 25.29 -36.81 0.15
C PRO A 176 24.13 -36.83 1.16
N ASN A 177 24.39 -37.25 2.41
CA ASN A 177 23.41 -37.24 3.50
C ASN A 177 23.57 -36.03 4.45
N TYR A 178 24.13 -34.92 3.97
CA TYR A 178 24.41 -33.75 4.81
C TYR A 178 23.22 -32.76 4.85
N ALA A 179 22.21 -33.06 5.67
CA ALA A 179 20.99 -32.25 5.79
C ALA A 179 21.26 -30.73 6.00
N LYS A 180 22.23 -30.38 6.84
CA LYS A 180 22.64 -28.98 7.08
C LYS A 180 23.13 -28.27 5.81
N ALA A 181 23.90 -28.96 4.96
CA ALA A 181 24.39 -28.39 3.71
C ALA A 181 23.26 -28.20 2.68
N TYR A 182 22.29 -29.11 2.63
CA TYR A 182 21.06 -28.91 1.84
C TYR A 182 20.22 -27.73 2.33
N CYS A 183 20.05 -27.57 3.65
CA CYS A 183 19.35 -26.41 4.20
C CYS A 183 20.07 -25.09 3.87
N GLY A 184 21.40 -25.05 4.02
CA GLY A 184 22.22 -23.89 3.64
C GLY A 184 22.15 -23.58 2.13
N LEU A 185 22.17 -24.61 1.27
CA LEU A 185 21.98 -24.46 -0.16
C LEU A 185 20.60 -23.89 -0.50
N GLY A 186 19.54 -24.37 0.16
CA GLY A 186 18.17 -23.86 0.00
C GLY A 186 18.06 -22.38 0.35
N GLN A 187 18.64 -21.97 1.48
CA GLN A 187 18.67 -20.55 1.89
C GLN A 187 19.38 -19.66 0.86
N VAL A 188 20.53 -20.10 0.34
CA VAL A 188 21.26 -19.36 -0.70
C VAL A 188 20.46 -19.28 -2.00
N GLN A 189 19.86 -20.39 -2.43
CA GLN A 189 19.08 -20.43 -3.67
C GLN A 189 17.84 -19.55 -3.57
N GLN A 190 17.20 -19.47 -2.41
CA GLN A 190 16.10 -18.54 -2.14
C GLN A 190 16.58 -17.09 -2.30
N ARG A 191 17.74 -16.71 -1.73
CA ARG A 191 18.32 -15.37 -1.88
C ARG A 191 18.68 -15.02 -3.33
N LEU A 192 18.98 -16.02 -4.15
CA LEU A 192 19.24 -15.86 -5.59
C LEU A 192 17.95 -15.88 -6.44
N GLY A 193 16.77 -15.97 -5.84
CA GLY A 193 15.48 -16.04 -6.56
C GLY A 193 15.21 -17.40 -7.22
N LEU A 194 16.00 -18.42 -6.93
CA LEU A 194 15.88 -19.76 -7.53
C LEU A 194 14.90 -20.65 -6.74
N MET A 195 13.62 -20.23 -6.71
CA MET A 195 12.59 -20.79 -5.81
C MET A 195 12.42 -22.31 -5.92
N GLU A 196 12.32 -22.85 -7.14
CA GLU A 196 12.17 -24.31 -7.33
C GLU A 196 13.38 -25.12 -6.83
N LYS A 197 14.59 -24.58 -6.98
CA LYS A 197 15.81 -25.24 -6.49
C LYS A 197 15.86 -25.19 -4.97
N ALA A 198 15.52 -24.04 -4.40
CA ALA A 198 15.46 -23.85 -2.96
C ALA A 198 14.47 -24.83 -2.30
N GLU A 199 13.28 -25.00 -2.88
CA GLU A 199 12.28 -25.96 -2.41
C GLU A 199 12.83 -27.39 -2.41
N LYS A 200 13.42 -27.84 -3.52
CA LYS A 200 14.04 -29.18 -3.61
C LYS A 200 15.13 -29.37 -2.57
N ALA A 201 15.94 -28.34 -2.31
CA ALA A 201 17.00 -28.41 -1.31
C ALA A 201 16.44 -28.51 0.12
N PHE A 202 15.40 -27.74 0.47
CA PHE A 202 14.74 -27.85 1.77
C PHE A 202 14.02 -29.19 1.96
N GLN A 203 13.28 -29.66 0.95
CA GLN A 203 12.66 -30.98 0.97
C GLN A 203 13.72 -32.07 1.18
N LYS A 204 14.87 -31.99 0.50
CA LYS A 204 15.94 -32.95 0.69
C LYS A 204 16.55 -32.91 2.09
N ALA A 205 16.69 -31.72 2.68
CA ALA A 205 17.14 -31.56 4.06
C ALA A 205 16.16 -32.24 5.04
N LEU A 206 14.86 -32.08 4.82
CA LEU A 206 13.80 -32.65 5.66
C LEU A 206 13.59 -34.17 5.44
N GLU A 207 13.84 -34.68 4.23
CA GLU A 207 13.91 -36.13 3.97
C GLU A 207 15.05 -36.79 4.76
N LEU A 208 16.22 -36.14 4.79
CA LEU A 208 17.39 -36.65 5.50
C LEU A 208 17.27 -36.49 7.02
N GLN A 209 16.60 -35.43 7.47
CA GLN A 209 16.40 -35.12 8.88
C GLN A 209 15.00 -34.49 9.13
N PRO A 210 13.97 -35.32 9.41
CA PRO A 210 12.59 -34.83 9.59
C PRO A 210 12.35 -33.90 10.79
N ASP A 211 13.22 -33.98 11.80
CA ASP A 211 13.17 -33.17 13.03
C ASP A 211 14.06 -31.91 12.95
N PHE A 212 14.46 -31.49 11.75
CA PHE A 212 15.31 -30.32 11.57
C PHE A 212 14.51 -29.01 11.62
N ALA A 213 14.34 -28.45 12.81
CA ALA A 213 13.55 -27.24 13.07
C ALA A 213 13.93 -26.04 12.16
N GLU A 214 15.23 -25.83 11.91
CA GLU A 214 15.70 -24.74 11.06
C GLU A 214 15.26 -24.92 9.60
N ALA A 215 15.31 -26.15 9.07
CA ALA A 215 14.86 -26.43 7.71
C ALA A 215 13.34 -26.24 7.57
N HIS A 216 12.54 -26.64 8.57
CA HIS A 216 11.09 -26.36 8.58
C HIS A 216 10.80 -24.86 8.56
N GLY A 217 11.51 -24.06 9.39
CA GLY A 217 11.32 -22.61 9.42
C GLY A 217 11.71 -21.91 8.12
N ASN A 218 12.85 -22.30 7.52
CA ASN A 218 13.27 -21.75 6.23
C ASN A 218 12.35 -22.18 5.08
N TYR A 219 11.88 -23.43 5.10
CA TYR A 219 10.91 -23.90 4.11
C TYR A 219 9.58 -23.16 4.22
N ALA A 220 9.12 -22.88 5.45
CA ALA A 220 7.93 -22.06 5.68
C ALA A 220 8.08 -20.65 5.10
N ALA A 221 9.24 -20.01 5.27
CA ALA A 221 9.52 -18.70 4.69
C ALA A 221 9.46 -18.73 3.16
N LEU A 222 10.02 -19.76 2.52
CA LEU A 222 9.94 -19.95 1.06
C LEU A 222 8.50 -20.16 0.58
N LEU A 223 7.73 -21.00 1.27
CA LEU A 223 6.33 -21.28 0.94
C LEU A 223 5.48 -20.02 1.05
N ARG A 224 5.74 -19.18 2.05
CA ARG A 224 5.10 -17.87 2.23
C ARG A 224 5.41 -16.93 1.07
N GLU A 225 6.67 -16.81 0.68
CA GLU A 225 7.09 -16.02 -0.50
C GLU A 225 6.45 -16.53 -1.80
N SER A 226 6.16 -17.83 -1.86
CA SER A 226 5.48 -18.47 -3.00
C SER A 226 3.94 -18.41 -2.92
N GLY A 227 3.36 -17.73 -1.92
CA GLY A 227 1.91 -17.61 -1.73
C GLY A 227 1.20 -18.88 -1.22
N ARG A 228 1.94 -19.95 -0.90
CA ARG A 228 1.40 -21.23 -0.39
C ARG A 228 1.20 -21.17 1.12
N LEU A 229 0.31 -20.27 1.56
CA LEU A 229 0.19 -19.85 2.96
C LEU A 229 -0.20 -21.00 3.91
N ASP A 230 -1.10 -21.90 3.51
CA ASP A 230 -1.53 -23.04 4.34
C ASP A 230 -0.38 -24.04 4.61
N GLU A 231 0.49 -24.25 3.61
CA GLU A 231 1.64 -25.13 3.75
C GLU A 231 2.74 -24.46 4.57
N ALA A 232 2.93 -23.14 4.38
CA ALA A 232 3.82 -22.33 5.20
C ALA A 232 3.42 -22.39 6.68
N GLU A 233 2.12 -22.43 6.99
CA GLU A 233 1.63 -22.51 8.37
C GLU A 233 2.00 -23.85 9.01
N LYS A 234 1.76 -24.95 8.29
CA LYS A 234 2.12 -26.30 8.76
C LYS A 234 3.62 -26.41 9.04
N ALA A 235 4.46 -25.92 8.14
CA ALA A 235 5.91 -25.93 8.31
C ALA A 235 6.36 -25.02 9.48
N SER A 236 5.76 -23.83 9.64
CA SER A 236 6.06 -22.93 10.76
C SER A 236 5.69 -23.53 12.10
N ARG A 237 4.51 -24.14 12.22
CA ARG A 237 4.07 -24.83 13.44
C ARG A 237 5.00 -26.00 13.77
N ARG A 238 5.41 -26.79 12.76
CA ARG A 238 6.36 -27.88 12.97
C ARG A 238 7.73 -27.38 13.46
N ALA A 239 8.22 -26.27 12.93
CA ALA A 239 9.46 -25.65 13.41
C ALA A 239 9.36 -25.25 14.89
N LEU A 240 8.21 -24.69 15.30
CA LEU A 240 7.94 -24.27 16.68
C LEU A 240 7.68 -25.43 17.64
N GLU A 241 7.08 -26.53 17.19
CA GLU A 241 6.97 -27.78 17.97
C GLU A 241 8.35 -28.33 18.33
N LEU A 242 9.27 -28.31 17.36
CA LEU A 242 10.64 -28.80 17.53
C LEU A 242 11.51 -27.83 18.33
N ASN A 243 11.25 -26.52 18.23
CA ASN A 243 11.95 -25.49 18.99
C ASN A 243 11.03 -24.31 19.37
N PRO A 244 10.37 -24.37 20.54
CA PRO A 244 9.36 -23.38 20.93
C PRO A 244 9.93 -22.03 21.40
N ASN A 245 11.24 -21.96 21.68
CA ASN A 245 11.88 -20.79 22.28
C ASN A 245 12.64 -19.92 21.26
N LYS A 246 12.28 -20.01 19.98
CA LYS A 246 12.90 -19.20 18.91
C LYS A 246 12.00 -18.01 18.54
N ALA A 247 12.38 -16.82 18.98
CA ALA A 247 11.62 -15.59 18.77
C ALA A 247 11.39 -15.28 17.28
N GLU A 248 12.40 -15.52 16.43
CA GLU A 248 12.32 -15.29 14.97
C GLU A 248 11.24 -16.17 14.31
N SER A 249 11.05 -17.41 14.79
CA SER A 249 10.02 -18.31 14.28
C SER A 249 8.60 -17.86 14.68
N TRP A 250 8.44 -17.33 15.89
CA TRP A 250 7.17 -16.73 16.31
C TRP A 250 6.85 -15.46 15.52
N ASN A 251 7.85 -14.60 15.26
CA ASN A 251 7.65 -13.43 14.40
C ASN A 251 7.25 -13.81 12.97
N GLY A 252 7.92 -14.82 12.38
CA GLY A 252 7.57 -15.32 11.05
C GLY A 252 6.15 -15.92 10.98
N LEU A 253 5.70 -16.60 12.04
CA LEU A 253 4.32 -17.08 12.15
C LEU A 253 3.31 -15.92 12.27
N GLY A 254 3.66 -14.86 13.00
CA GLY A 254 2.84 -13.65 13.09
C GLY A 254 2.62 -12.98 11.74
N GLU A 255 3.70 -12.79 10.98
CA GLU A 255 3.65 -12.28 9.60
C GLU A 255 2.76 -13.16 8.70
N LEU A 256 2.85 -14.49 8.85
CA LEU A 256 2.01 -15.42 8.09
C LEU A 256 0.53 -15.32 8.46
N HIS A 257 0.21 -15.21 9.75
CA HIS A 257 -1.18 -15.03 10.20
C HIS A 257 -1.77 -13.70 9.74
N GLN A 258 -0.96 -12.64 9.68
CA GLN A 258 -1.37 -11.36 9.11
C GLN A 258 -1.73 -11.51 7.62
N LEU A 259 -0.90 -12.20 6.82
CA LEU A 259 -1.20 -12.49 5.41
C LEU A 259 -2.48 -13.35 5.22
N LEU A 260 -2.79 -14.20 6.20
CA LEU A 260 -4.04 -14.98 6.24
C LEU A 260 -5.25 -14.19 6.74
N GLY A 261 -5.09 -12.92 7.14
CA GLY A 261 -6.13 -12.08 7.73
C GLY A 261 -6.51 -12.47 9.17
N ARG A 262 -5.73 -13.34 9.82
CA ARG A 262 -5.98 -13.85 11.18
C ARG A 262 -5.34 -12.95 12.23
N MET A 263 -5.86 -11.73 12.34
CA MET A 263 -5.23 -10.65 13.12
C MET A 263 -4.97 -11.00 14.59
N GLY A 264 -5.90 -11.69 15.26
CA GLY A 264 -5.72 -12.09 16.66
C GLY A 264 -4.59 -13.10 16.87
N GLU A 265 -4.42 -14.05 15.94
CA GLU A 265 -3.31 -15.02 16.00
C GLU A 265 -1.97 -14.35 15.66
N ALA A 266 -1.98 -13.40 14.72
CA ALA A 266 -0.79 -12.61 14.38
C ALA A 266 -0.28 -11.82 15.60
N GLU A 267 -1.18 -11.13 16.31
CA GLU A 267 -0.83 -10.36 17.51
C GLU A 267 -0.24 -11.27 18.60
N ALA A 268 -0.88 -12.42 18.86
CA ALA A 268 -0.42 -13.37 19.86
C ALA A 268 1.00 -13.88 19.54
N ALA A 269 1.28 -14.17 18.26
CA ALA A 269 2.58 -14.61 17.80
C ALA A 269 3.65 -13.52 17.93
N PHE A 270 3.37 -12.27 17.54
CA PHE A 270 4.31 -11.15 17.73
C PHE A 270 4.60 -10.87 19.20
N ARG A 271 3.57 -10.85 20.07
CA ARG A 271 3.76 -10.69 21.51
C ARG A 271 4.57 -11.83 22.11
N ARG A 272 4.42 -13.06 21.61
CA ARG A 272 5.24 -14.21 22.04
C ARG A 272 6.70 -14.05 21.62
N ALA A 273 6.96 -13.57 20.40
CA ALA A 273 8.31 -13.25 19.94
C ALA A 273 8.98 -12.20 20.83
N ILE A 274 8.27 -11.11 21.16
CA ILE A 274 8.73 -10.05 22.05
C ILE A 274 8.96 -10.57 23.48
N ALA A 275 8.09 -11.44 23.99
CA ALA A 275 8.26 -12.03 25.32
C ALA A 275 9.52 -12.92 25.43
N LEU A 276 9.87 -13.63 24.34
CA LEU A 276 11.09 -14.44 24.27
C LEU A 276 12.35 -13.58 24.06
N LYS A 277 12.21 -12.48 23.32
CA LYS A 277 13.31 -11.57 22.96
C LYS A 277 12.81 -10.12 22.98
N PRO A 278 12.86 -9.44 24.14
CA PRO A 278 12.35 -8.07 24.27
C PRO A 278 13.09 -7.04 23.40
N ASP A 279 14.35 -7.31 23.07
CA ASP A 279 15.23 -6.50 22.21
C ASP A 279 15.14 -6.87 20.72
N TYR A 280 13.94 -7.26 20.25
CA TYR A 280 13.69 -7.66 18.85
C TYR A 280 12.93 -6.56 18.08
N PRO A 281 13.62 -5.59 17.43
CA PRO A 281 12.97 -4.43 16.84
C PRO A 281 12.03 -4.79 15.68
N GLU A 282 12.32 -5.84 14.91
CA GLU A 282 11.45 -6.31 13.83
C GLU A 282 10.09 -6.77 14.36
N ALA A 283 10.05 -7.48 15.49
CA ALA A 283 8.79 -7.93 16.10
C ALA A 283 7.97 -6.75 16.67
N HIS A 284 8.62 -5.76 17.27
CA HIS A 284 7.95 -4.53 17.71
C HIS A 284 7.38 -3.73 16.53
N ASN A 285 8.13 -3.63 15.42
CA ASN A 285 7.63 -2.96 14.21
C ASN A 285 6.47 -3.71 13.58
N ASN A 286 6.55 -5.03 13.45
CA ASN A 286 5.46 -5.83 12.88
C ASN A 286 4.19 -5.78 13.75
N LEU A 287 4.34 -5.81 15.08
CA LEU A 287 3.23 -5.55 15.99
C LEU A 287 2.65 -4.15 15.77
N GLY A 288 3.50 -3.13 15.61
CA GLY A 288 3.07 -1.78 15.28
C GLY A 288 2.23 -1.72 14.01
N VAL A 289 2.63 -2.41 12.94
CA VAL A 289 1.88 -2.46 11.68
C VAL A 289 0.49 -3.05 11.90
N LEU A 290 0.41 -4.18 12.59
CA LEU A 290 -0.86 -4.83 12.93
C LEU A 290 -1.77 -3.93 13.79
N LEU A 291 -1.19 -3.19 14.74
CA LEU A 291 -1.93 -2.24 15.58
C LEU A 291 -2.50 -1.07 14.76
N VAL A 292 -1.78 -0.59 13.75
CA VAL A 292 -2.32 0.40 12.80
C VAL A 292 -3.50 -0.16 12.02
N GLU A 293 -3.40 -1.39 11.51
CA GLU A 293 -4.51 -2.07 10.81
C GLU A 293 -5.76 -2.21 11.70
N ASN A 294 -5.57 -2.41 13.00
CA ASN A 294 -6.65 -2.45 14.00
C ASN A 294 -7.13 -1.07 14.49
N GLY A 295 -6.55 0.03 13.99
CA GLY A 295 -6.90 1.40 14.39
C GLY A 295 -6.35 1.85 15.76
N LEU A 296 -5.47 1.05 16.37
CA LEU A 296 -4.85 1.32 17.67
C LEU A 296 -3.56 2.16 17.51
N LEU A 297 -3.72 3.37 16.98
CA LEU A 297 -2.60 4.19 16.51
C LEU A 297 -1.58 4.56 17.60
N GLU A 298 -2.01 4.84 18.82
CA GLU A 298 -1.10 5.21 19.93
C GLU A 298 -0.28 4.01 20.43
N GLU A 299 -0.87 2.82 20.47
CA GLU A 299 -0.14 1.59 20.79
C GLU A 299 0.86 1.24 19.69
N ALA A 300 0.50 1.49 18.42
CA ALA A 300 1.42 1.34 17.31
C ALA A 300 2.63 2.28 17.43
N LEU A 301 2.40 3.57 17.71
CA LEU A 301 3.47 4.54 17.95
C LEU A 301 4.40 4.11 19.08
N LYS A 302 3.86 3.58 20.18
CA LYS A 302 4.66 3.04 21.28
C LYS A 302 5.55 1.89 20.80
N SER A 303 4.98 0.94 20.06
CA SER A 303 5.72 -0.22 19.53
C SER A 303 6.85 0.21 18.58
N TYR A 304 6.58 1.14 17.66
CA TYR A 304 7.62 1.67 16.77
C TYR A 304 8.73 2.43 17.51
N ARG A 305 8.38 3.24 18.52
CA ARG A 305 9.36 3.95 19.36
C ARG A 305 10.25 2.98 20.11
N THR A 306 9.71 1.90 20.67
CA THR A 306 10.52 0.83 21.30
C THR A 306 11.46 0.17 20.28
N ALA A 307 11.02 -0.07 19.04
CA ALA A 307 11.91 -0.57 17.99
C ALA A 307 13.08 0.38 17.71
N LEU A 308 12.85 1.70 17.72
CA LEU A 308 13.89 2.72 17.57
C LEU A 308 14.79 2.88 18.80
N GLU A 309 14.26 2.73 20.01
CA GLU A 309 15.06 2.71 21.25
C GLU A 309 16.04 1.53 21.24
N ILE A 310 15.60 0.36 20.76
CA ILE A 310 16.45 -0.83 20.61
C ILE A 310 17.47 -0.63 19.48
N ARG A 311 17.04 -0.06 18.35
CA ARG A 311 17.89 0.18 17.17
C ARG A 311 17.61 1.57 16.58
N PRO A 312 18.39 2.62 16.95
CA PRO A 312 18.16 3.98 16.47
C PRO A 312 18.21 4.15 14.95
N GLY A 313 18.98 3.31 14.25
CA GLY A 313 19.07 3.30 12.78
C GLY A 313 17.95 2.54 12.05
N PHE A 314 16.85 2.17 12.72
CA PHE A 314 15.80 1.34 12.12
C PHE A 314 14.78 2.18 11.32
N PHE A 315 15.18 2.62 10.13
CA PHE A 315 14.41 3.52 9.27
C PHE A 315 13.00 3.02 8.88
N TYR A 316 12.74 1.71 8.90
CA TYR A 316 11.39 1.16 8.72
C TYR A 316 10.41 1.66 9.80
N ALA A 317 10.84 1.70 11.05
CA ALA A 317 10.01 2.20 12.15
C ALA A 317 9.75 3.70 12.04
N LEU A 318 10.74 4.50 11.60
CA LEU A 318 10.56 5.94 11.32
C LEU A 318 9.53 6.18 10.22
N ASN A 319 9.63 5.46 9.10
CA ASN A 319 8.64 5.55 8.04
C ASN A 319 7.23 5.17 8.52
N ASN A 320 7.11 4.11 9.33
CA ASN A 320 5.81 3.68 9.84
C ASN A 320 5.22 4.67 10.86
N ILE A 321 6.04 5.33 11.69
CA ILE A 321 5.61 6.46 12.52
C ILE A 321 5.11 7.61 11.64
N GLY A 322 5.81 7.91 10.55
CA GLY A 322 5.41 8.91 9.57
C GLY A 322 4.03 8.63 8.97
N ILE A 323 3.75 7.38 8.59
CA ILE A 323 2.43 6.95 8.08
C ILE A 323 1.35 7.20 9.14
N VAL A 324 1.61 6.86 10.41
CA VAL A 324 0.66 7.09 11.49
C VAL A 324 0.39 8.59 11.68
N TYR A 325 1.42 9.44 11.71
CA TYR A 325 1.22 10.89 11.79
C TYR A 325 0.45 11.46 10.59
N ALA A 326 0.73 10.96 9.38
CA ALA A 326 -0.02 11.36 8.19
C ALA A 326 -1.51 11.00 8.33
N SER A 327 -1.82 9.79 8.81
CA SER A 327 -3.21 9.35 9.07
C SER A 327 -3.94 10.19 10.13
N MET A 328 -3.20 10.75 11.09
CA MET A 328 -3.72 11.69 12.10
C MET A 328 -3.85 13.14 11.59
N GLY A 329 -3.48 13.41 10.33
CA GLY A 329 -3.43 14.76 9.76
C GLY A 329 -2.24 15.60 10.26
N ARG A 330 -1.29 15.01 10.99
CA ARG A 330 -0.05 15.64 11.46
C ARG A 330 1.01 15.59 10.37
N LEU A 331 0.73 16.25 9.25
CA LEU A 331 1.51 16.13 8.02
C LEU A 331 2.97 16.60 8.19
N GLN A 332 3.22 17.63 9.02
CA GLN A 332 4.59 18.11 9.25
C GLN A 332 5.42 17.09 10.05
N ASP A 333 4.86 16.49 11.09
CA ASP A 333 5.53 15.43 11.86
C ASP A 333 5.81 14.21 10.97
N ALA A 334 4.88 13.86 10.08
CA ALA A 334 5.09 12.79 9.10
C ALA A 334 6.28 13.08 8.18
N MET A 335 6.35 14.30 7.63
CA MET A 335 7.44 14.77 6.77
C MET A 335 8.81 14.69 7.47
N ASP A 336 8.87 15.04 8.75
CA ASP A 336 10.12 15.00 9.52
C ASP A 336 10.59 13.56 9.75
N CYS A 337 9.67 12.63 10.05
CA CYS A 337 9.98 11.20 10.13
C CYS A 337 10.49 10.62 8.80
N TYR A 338 9.88 10.99 7.67
CA TYR A 338 10.34 10.52 6.35
C TYR A 338 11.73 11.06 6.01
N ARG A 339 12.02 12.33 6.32
CA ARG A 339 13.35 12.92 6.14
C ARG A 339 14.41 12.24 6.99
N GLU A 340 14.08 11.89 8.23
CA GLU A 340 14.99 11.17 9.12
C GLU A 340 15.25 9.75 8.59
N ALA A 341 14.22 9.04 8.12
CA ALA A 341 14.39 7.74 7.46
C ALA A 341 15.29 7.83 6.22
N LEU A 342 15.11 8.87 5.39
CA LEU A 342 15.92 9.11 4.19
C LEU A 342 17.35 9.60 4.51
N ALA A 343 17.59 10.18 5.69
CA ALA A 343 18.93 10.52 6.15
C ALA A 343 19.73 9.26 6.55
N LEU A 344 19.04 8.20 6.98
CA LEU A 344 19.64 6.90 7.28
C LEU A 344 19.84 6.06 6.01
N ASP A 345 18.88 6.09 5.08
CA ASP A 345 18.98 5.45 3.76
C ASP A 345 18.30 6.32 2.68
N SER A 346 19.11 7.01 1.88
CA SER A 346 18.62 7.92 0.83
C SER A 346 17.94 7.19 -0.34
N SER A 347 18.16 5.89 -0.47
CA SER A 347 17.55 5.03 -1.49
C SER A 347 16.25 4.36 -1.03
N PHE A 348 15.75 4.70 0.16
CA PHE A 348 14.57 4.04 0.71
C PHE A 348 13.27 4.46 -0.01
N ALA A 349 12.91 3.69 -1.04
CA ALA A 349 11.79 3.98 -1.95
C ALA A 349 10.46 4.23 -1.21
N MET A 350 10.13 3.43 -0.19
CA MET A 350 8.86 3.58 0.55
C MET A 350 8.75 4.94 1.25
N ALA A 351 9.85 5.46 1.83
CA ALA A 351 9.83 6.78 2.45
C ALA A 351 9.64 7.90 1.41
N HIS A 352 10.28 7.79 0.24
CA HIS A 352 10.01 8.71 -0.88
C HIS A 352 8.55 8.64 -1.33
N THR A 353 7.97 7.46 -1.50
CA THR A 353 6.55 7.30 -1.88
C THR A 353 5.62 7.92 -0.83
N ASN A 354 5.82 7.64 0.45
CA ASN A 354 4.99 8.19 1.53
C ASN A 354 5.15 9.71 1.71
N MET A 355 6.37 10.22 1.52
CA MET A 355 6.64 11.65 1.47
C MET A 355 5.95 12.31 0.27
N GLY A 356 5.97 11.66 -0.90
CA GLY A 356 5.25 12.09 -2.10
C GLY A 356 3.74 12.13 -1.89
N ASN A 357 3.16 11.11 -1.25
CA ASN A 357 1.74 11.07 -0.87
C ASN A 357 1.38 12.26 0.03
N THR A 358 2.25 12.58 1.01
CA THR A 358 2.05 13.71 1.92
C THR A 358 2.11 15.05 1.20
N TYR A 359 3.06 15.25 0.29
CA TYR A 359 3.10 16.45 -0.56
C TYR A 359 1.89 16.56 -1.49
N TYR A 360 1.41 15.44 -2.02
CA TYR A 360 0.20 15.40 -2.84
C TYR A 360 -1.02 15.88 -2.05
N GLU A 361 -1.18 15.41 -0.80
CA GLU A 361 -2.25 15.89 0.08
C GLU A 361 -2.15 17.39 0.42
N LEU A 362 -0.93 17.92 0.53
CA LEU A 362 -0.65 19.35 0.71
C LEU A 362 -0.87 20.16 -0.58
N GLY A 363 -1.10 19.51 -1.73
CA GLY A 363 -1.24 20.16 -3.04
C GLY A 363 0.10 20.61 -3.65
N GLN A 364 1.24 20.18 -3.11
CA GLN A 364 2.57 20.50 -3.62
C GLN A 364 2.99 19.47 -4.69
N LEU A 365 2.33 19.53 -5.85
CA LEU A 365 2.44 18.51 -6.91
C LEU A 365 3.87 18.34 -7.44
N ASP A 366 4.62 19.43 -7.64
CA ASP A 366 6.01 19.36 -8.12
C ASP A 366 6.91 18.56 -7.17
N ARG A 367 6.76 18.78 -5.85
CA ARG A 367 7.50 18.03 -4.82
C ARG A 367 7.05 16.59 -4.73
N ALA A 368 5.74 16.33 -4.87
CA ALA A 368 5.22 14.97 -4.92
C ALA A 368 5.80 14.19 -6.10
N ARG A 369 5.84 14.80 -7.29
CA ARG A 369 6.46 14.24 -8.51
C ARG A 369 7.93 13.89 -8.29
N GLU A 370 8.69 14.81 -7.69
CA GLU A 370 10.11 14.59 -7.39
C GLU A 370 10.29 13.37 -6.47
N CYS A 371 9.51 13.27 -5.39
CA CYS A 371 9.57 12.14 -4.47
C CYS A 371 9.24 10.81 -5.17
N TYR A 372 8.15 10.75 -5.93
CA TYR A 372 7.81 9.54 -6.69
C TYR A 372 8.87 9.18 -7.72
N THR A 373 9.49 10.17 -8.35
CA THR A 373 10.60 9.92 -9.28
C THR A 373 11.80 9.32 -8.56
N GLN A 374 12.18 9.81 -7.37
CA GLN A 374 13.25 9.23 -6.56
C GLN A 374 12.91 7.81 -6.08
N ALA A 375 11.66 7.58 -5.66
CA ALA A 375 11.19 6.23 -5.32
C ALA A 375 11.34 5.25 -6.50
N LEU A 376 11.00 5.69 -7.72
CA LEU A 376 11.11 4.86 -8.93
C LEU A 376 12.55 4.72 -9.46
N VAL A 377 13.46 5.63 -9.11
CA VAL A 377 14.91 5.42 -9.35
C VAL A 377 15.43 4.30 -8.45
N ALA A 378 15.00 4.26 -7.19
CA ALA A 378 15.39 3.22 -6.23
C ALA A 378 14.69 1.87 -6.50
N ASN A 379 13.43 1.89 -6.90
CA ASN A 379 12.64 0.71 -7.25
C ASN A 379 11.79 0.97 -8.50
N PRO A 380 12.30 0.66 -9.71
CA PRO A 380 11.61 0.95 -10.97
C PRO A 380 10.32 0.16 -11.22
N ASP A 381 10.14 -0.96 -10.52
CA ASP A 381 9.05 -1.92 -10.73
C ASP A 381 8.02 -1.86 -9.58
N GLU A 382 7.65 -0.64 -9.19
CA GLU A 382 6.69 -0.39 -8.10
C GLU A 382 5.40 0.24 -8.67
N ASP A 383 4.32 -0.54 -8.70
CA ASP A 383 3.07 -0.20 -9.38
C ASP A 383 2.26 0.90 -8.66
N VAL A 384 2.28 0.94 -7.33
CA VAL A 384 1.53 1.92 -6.53
C VAL A 384 2.06 3.33 -6.75
N THR A 385 3.38 3.51 -6.77
CA THR A 385 4.11 4.75 -6.98
C THR A 385 3.97 5.22 -8.41
N LEU A 386 3.99 4.31 -9.39
CA LEU A 386 3.66 4.65 -10.79
C LEU A 386 2.23 5.18 -10.91
N SER A 387 1.27 4.53 -10.25
CA SER A 387 -0.12 5.00 -10.22
C SER A 387 -0.25 6.37 -9.53
N ASN A 388 0.45 6.59 -8.41
CA ASN A 388 0.44 7.87 -7.70
C ASN A 388 1.13 8.99 -8.51
N LEU A 389 2.18 8.66 -9.24
CA LEU A 389 2.81 9.56 -10.20
C LEU A 389 1.83 9.92 -11.33
N GLY A 390 1.07 8.95 -11.85
CA GLY A 390 -0.01 9.20 -12.82
C GLY A 390 -1.03 10.21 -12.31
N ASN A 391 -1.45 10.09 -11.05
CA ASN A 391 -2.37 11.07 -10.43
C ASN A 391 -1.78 12.48 -10.31
N VAL A 392 -0.47 12.60 -10.04
CA VAL A 392 0.23 13.90 -10.03
C VAL A 392 0.29 14.50 -11.42
N LEU A 393 0.70 13.70 -12.42
CA LEU A 393 0.80 14.12 -13.81
C LEU A 393 -0.55 14.58 -14.35
N LEU A 394 -1.64 13.89 -14.00
CA LEU A 394 -3.01 14.30 -14.33
C LEU A 394 -3.33 15.66 -13.68
N GLY A 395 -2.99 15.86 -12.41
CA GLY A 395 -3.16 17.15 -11.71
C GLY A 395 -2.37 18.30 -12.32
N GLU A 396 -1.22 18.01 -12.92
CA GLU A 396 -0.40 18.97 -13.69
C GLU A 396 -0.93 19.23 -15.11
N GLY A 397 -1.94 18.48 -15.57
CA GLY A 397 -2.49 18.56 -16.92
C GLY A 397 -1.74 17.73 -17.98
N LYS A 398 -0.80 16.87 -17.57
CA LYS A 398 -0.02 15.99 -18.45
C LYS A 398 -0.75 14.66 -18.66
N LEU A 399 -1.85 14.71 -19.42
CA LEU A 399 -2.78 13.60 -19.57
C LEU A 399 -2.13 12.33 -20.15
N GLU A 400 -1.34 12.46 -21.22
CA GLU A 400 -0.70 11.31 -21.88
C GLU A 400 0.36 10.65 -20.98
N ASP A 401 1.18 11.44 -20.29
CA ASP A 401 2.17 10.91 -19.35
C ASP A 401 1.49 10.17 -18.20
N ALA A 402 0.37 10.71 -17.69
CA ALA A 402 -0.43 10.07 -16.65
C ALA A 402 -1.02 8.73 -17.13
N LYS A 403 -1.54 8.68 -18.36
CA LYS A 403 -2.06 7.45 -18.99
C LYS A 403 -0.98 6.38 -19.11
N ILE A 404 0.22 6.76 -19.58
CA ILE A 404 1.38 5.86 -19.68
C ILE A 404 1.76 5.32 -18.29
N ALA A 405 1.81 6.17 -17.27
CA ALA A 405 2.15 5.77 -15.91
C ALA A 405 1.16 4.73 -15.34
N HIS A 406 -0.16 4.96 -15.48
CA HIS A 406 -1.17 4.00 -15.03
C HIS A 406 -1.12 2.68 -15.83
N GLN A 407 -0.90 2.74 -17.15
CA GLN A 407 -0.76 1.53 -17.97
C GLN A 407 0.46 0.70 -17.57
N ARG A 408 1.59 1.36 -17.26
CA ARG A 408 2.79 0.68 -16.77
C ARG A 408 2.54 0.04 -15.40
N ALA A 409 1.87 0.73 -14.47
CA ALA A 409 1.47 0.17 -13.19
C ALA A 409 0.65 -1.12 -13.38
N LEU A 410 -0.32 -1.11 -14.30
CA LEU A 410 -1.14 -2.29 -14.62
C LEU A 410 -0.37 -3.40 -15.34
N SER A 411 0.68 -3.08 -16.11
CA SER A 411 1.54 -4.12 -16.71
C SER A 411 2.40 -4.83 -15.68
N LEU A 412 2.83 -4.14 -14.63
CA LEU A 412 3.60 -4.72 -13.52
C LEU A 412 2.70 -5.54 -12.60
N ASN A 413 1.53 -4.99 -12.26
CA ASN A 413 0.56 -5.63 -11.40
C ASN A 413 -0.85 -5.54 -11.99
N PRO A 414 -1.27 -6.54 -12.79
CA PRO A 414 -2.62 -6.58 -13.35
C PRO A 414 -3.73 -6.61 -12.30
N THR A 415 -3.41 -7.03 -11.06
CA THR A 415 -4.38 -7.13 -9.94
C THR A 415 -4.63 -5.81 -9.22
N ASN A 416 -3.91 -4.73 -9.55
CA ASN A 416 -4.08 -3.42 -8.92
C ASN A 416 -5.36 -2.71 -9.42
N ALA A 417 -6.49 -2.98 -8.77
CA ALA A 417 -7.79 -2.40 -9.08
C ALA A 417 -7.85 -0.87 -8.89
N VAL A 418 -7.00 -0.30 -8.02
CA VAL A 418 -6.91 1.14 -7.76
C VAL A 418 -6.27 1.84 -8.96
N ALA A 419 -5.15 1.32 -9.47
CA ALA A 419 -4.49 1.87 -10.66
C ALA A 419 -5.41 1.84 -11.89
N HIS A 420 -6.20 0.77 -12.05
CA HIS A 420 -7.18 0.69 -13.15
C HIS A 420 -8.33 1.67 -12.95
N SER A 421 -8.81 1.88 -11.73
CA SER A 421 -9.81 2.93 -11.45
C SER A 421 -9.26 4.33 -11.75
N ASN A 422 -8.00 4.60 -11.42
CA ASN A 422 -7.35 5.88 -11.75
C ASN A 422 -7.25 6.09 -13.28
N LEU A 423 -6.96 5.02 -14.05
CA LEU A 423 -7.00 5.07 -15.51
C LEU A 423 -8.41 5.38 -16.03
N ILE A 424 -9.45 4.75 -15.50
CA ILE A 424 -10.85 5.03 -15.85
C ILE A 424 -11.21 6.47 -15.52
N PHE A 425 -10.82 6.97 -14.34
CA PHE A 425 -11.05 8.35 -13.93
C PHE A 425 -10.33 9.35 -14.84
N LEU A 426 -9.09 9.03 -15.27
CA LEU A 426 -8.34 9.84 -16.22
C LEU A 426 -9.06 10.00 -17.56
N MET A 427 -9.74 8.95 -18.05
CA MET A 427 -10.48 8.99 -19.31
C MET A 427 -11.62 10.01 -19.33
N ASP A 428 -12.07 10.50 -18.16
CA ASP A 428 -13.08 11.57 -18.11
C ASP A 428 -12.53 12.93 -18.53
N PHE A 429 -11.20 13.07 -18.62
CA PHE A 429 -10.50 14.27 -19.07
C PHE A 429 -9.89 14.11 -20.47
N ASP A 430 -10.07 12.95 -21.11
CA ASP A 430 -9.59 12.66 -22.47
C ASP A 430 -10.60 13.18 -23.50
N ALA A 431 -10.15 14.09 -24.36
CA ALA A 431 -11.01 14.71 -25.38
C ALA A 431 -11.40 13.75 -26.50
N GLN A 432 -10.72 12.61 -26.63
CA GLN A 432 -11.03 11.57 -27.60
C GLN A 432 -11.94 10.48 -27.02
N ALA A 433 -12.17 10.48 -25.71
CA ALA A 433 -13.01 9.48 -25.07
C ALA A 433 -14.50 9.72 -25.39
N THR A 434 -15.22 8.63 -25.69
CA THR A 434 -16.67 8.61 -25.90
C THR A 434 -17.33 7.89 -24.72
N THR A 435 -18.66 8.00 -24.58
CA THR A 435 -19.40 7.19 -23.61
C THR A 435 -19.09 5.70 -23.78
N GLU A 436 -19.06 5.20 -25.02
CA GLU A 436 -18.75 3.81 -25.34
C GLU A 436 -17.38 3.39 -24.81
N SER A 437 -16.30 4.10 -25.20
CA SER A 437 -14.94 3.71 -24.80
C SER A 437 -14.72 3.79 -23.29
N GLN A 438 -15.35 4.77 -22.64
CA GLN A 438 -15.35 4.89 -21.17
C GLN A 438 -16.05 3.71 -20.48
N GLN A 439 -17.20 3.26 -21.00
CA GLN A 439 -17.89 2.11 -20.43
C GLN A 439 -17.19 0.78 -20.78
N GLU A 440 -16.52 0.67 -21.93
CA GLU A 440 -15.70 -0.49 -22.27
C GLU A 440 -14.55 -0.72 -21.28
N GLU A 441 -13.84 0.33 -20.86
CA GLU A 441 -12.77 0.19 -19.87
C GLU A 441 -13.33 -0.23 -18.50
N ARG A 442 -14.50 0.30 -18.10
CA ARG A 442 -15.22 -0.13 -16.89
C ARG A 442 -15.64 -1.60 -16.96
N LYS A 443 -16.07 -2.10 -18.13
CA LYS A 443 -16.35 -3.53 -18.35
C LYS A 443 -15.10 -4.40 -18.17
N LYS A 444 -13.92 -3.94 -18.63
CA LYS A 444 -12.64 -4.64 -18.38
C LYS A 444 -12.28 -4.67 -16.90
N TRP A 445 -12.53 -3.58 -16.18
CA TRP A 445 -12.37 -3.53 -14.73
C TRP A 445 -13.28 -4.55 -14.05
N ASN A 446 -14.57 -4.58 -14.38
CA ASN A 446 -15.52 -5.55 -13.83
C ASN A 446 -15.06 -7.00 -14.09
N ALA A 447 -14.77 -7.34 -15.34
CA ALA A 447 -14.34 -8.68 -15.73
C ALA A 447 -13.09 -9.16 -14.96
N ARG A 448 -12.17 -8.24 -14.64
CA ARG A 448 -10.92 -8.57 -13.97
C ARG A 448 -11.05 -8.69 -12.45
N TYR A 449 -11.79 -7.77 -11.82
CA TYR A 449 -11.78 -7.65 -10.35
C TYR A 449 -13.10 -8.00 -9.67
N ALA A 450 -14.24 -7.59 -10.25
CA ALA A 450 -15.54 -7.73 -9.60
C ALA A 450 -16.25 -9.04 -9.96
N ALA A 451 -16.25 -9.44 -11.24
CA ALA A 451 -16.90 -10.67 -11.70
C ALA A 451 -16.45 -11.94 -10.93
N PRO A 452 -15.16 -12.13 -10.58
CA PRO A 452 -14.74 -13.27 -9.75
C PRO A 452 -15.37 -13.31 -8.35
N LEU A 453 -15.88 -12.20 -7.83
CA LEU A 453 -16.53 -12.13 -6.51
C LEU A 453 -18.02 -12.53 -6.56
N GLN A 454 -18.61 -12.71 -7.75
CA GLN A 454 -20.00 -13.12 -7.90
C GLN A 454 -20.28 -14.49 -7.25
N GLN A 455 -19.29 -15.38 -7.24
CA GLN A 455 -19.38 -16.67 -6.55
C GLN A 455 -19.58 -16.56 -5.02
N LEU A 456 -19.36 -15.37 -4.44
CA LEU A 456 -19.54 -15.10 -3.01
C LEU A 456 -20.95 -14.56 -2.68
N TRP A 457 -21.81 -14.37 -3.68
CA TRP A 457 -23.15 -13.85 -3.49
C TRP A 457 -24.00 -14.77 -2.63
N ARG A 458 -24.81 -14.16 -1.77
CA ARG A 458 -25.66 -14.85 -0.78
C ARG A 458 -27.06 -14.25 -0.83
N ALA A 459 -28.07 -15.10 -0.67
CA ALA A 459 -29.46 -14.68 -0.57
C ALA A 459 -29.65 -13.59 0.51
N HIS A 460 -30.49 -12.61 0.21
CA HIS A 460 -30.78 -11.51 1.12
C HIS A 460 -31.95 -11.85 2.05
N ALA A 461 -31.75 -11.67 3.36
CA ALA A 461 -32.73 -11.98 4.39
C ALA A 461 -33.67 -10.80 4.74
N ASN A 462 -33.69 -9.76 3.89
CA ASN A 462 -34.54 -8.59 4.07
C ASN A 462 -36.03 -8.98 4.00
N ASP A 463 -36.85 -8.40 4.88
CA ASP A 463 -38.30 -8.59 4.84
C ASP A 463 -38.86 -8.03 3.52
N ARG A 464 -39.75 -8.80 2.89
CA ARG A 464 -40.21 -8.64 1.51
C ARG A 464 -41.50 -7.82 1.37
N ASP A 465 -41.85 -7.02 2.39
CA ASP A 465 -42.99 -6.09 2.33
C ASP A 465 -42.70 -4.92 1.35
N PRO A 466 -43.54 -4.69 0.31
CA PRO A 466 -43.36 -3.57 -0.62
C PRO A 466 -43.50 -2.16 -0.01
N ASN A 467 -44.17 -2.03 1.13
CA ASN A 467 -44.53 -0.74 1.74
C ASN A 467 -43.85 -0.47 3.09
N ARG A 468 -42.93 -1.34 3.52
CA ARG A 468 -42.16 -1.12 4.75
C ARG A 468 -41.27 0.12 4.66
N VAL A 469 -40.83 0.60 5.82
CA VAL A 469 -39.76 1.59 5.95
C VAL A 469 -38.48 0.99 5.36
N LEU A 470 -37.90 1.67 4.37
CA LEU A 470 -36.71 1.19 3.65
C LEU A 470 -35.43 1.69 4.31
N ARG A 471 -34.45 0.79 4.46
CA ARG A 471 -33.11 1.13 4.92
C ARG A 471 -32.22 1.43 3.73
N VAL A 472 -31.78 2.68 3.62
CA VAL A 472 -30.87 3.14 2.58
C VAL A 472 -29.48 3.36 3.18
N GLY A 473 -28.48 2.64 2.67
CA GLY A 473 -27.09 2.79 3.07
C GLY A 473 -26.30 3.56 2.04
N TYR A 474 -25.52 4.56 2.43
CA TYR A 474 -24.63 5.32 1.55
C TYR A 474 -23.16 5.02 1.90
N VAL A 475 -22.34 4.74 0.89
CA VAL A 475 -20.92 4.41 1.06
C VAL A 475 -20.07 5.48 0.38
N SER A 476 -19.19 6.14 1.14
CA SER A 476 -18.30 7.18 0.59
C SER A 476 -17.08 7.46 1.45
N ALA A 477 -15.98 7.87 0.81
CA ALA A 477 -14.82 8.50 1.45
C ALA A 477 -14.97 10.04 1.57
N ASP A 478 -16.02 10.60 0.98
CA ASP A 478 -16.23 12.05 0.84
C ASP A 478 -17.33 12.60 1.77
N PHE A 479 -17.65 11.90 2.86
CA PHE A 479 -18.48 12.46 3.94
C PHE A 479 -17.73 13.52 4.76
N ARG A 480 -17.29 14.58 4.09
CA ARG A 480 -16.42 15.66 4.55
C ARG A 480 -16.67 16.90 3.68
N MET A 481 -15.98 18.00 3.94
CA MET A 481 -15.98 19.21 3.11
C MET A 481 -15.38 18.89 1.74
N HIS A 482 -16.22 18.40 0.84
CA HIS A 482 -15.89 17.97 -0.51
C HIS A 482 -17.01 18.36 -1.48
N SER A 483 -16.69 18.60 -2.76
CA SER A 483 -17.70 19.00 -3.75
C SER A 483 -18.81 17.96 -3.91
N ALA A 484 -18.47 16.67 -3.79
CA ALA A 484 -19.45 15.58 -3.82
C ALA A 484 -20.43 15.64 -2.66
N ALA A 485 -20.00 16.08 -1.47
CA ALA A 485 -20.88 16.15 -0.31
C ALA A 485 -22.06 17.09 -0.53
N TYR A 486 -21.86 18.20 -1.24
CA TYR A 486 -22.94 19.14 -1.56
C TYR A 486 -24.00 18.56 -2.50
N THR A 487 -23.68 17.50 -3.27
CA THR A 487 -24.66 16.88 -4.16
C THR A 487 -25.50 15.83 -3.44
N PHE A 488 -24.90 15.00 -2.58
CA PHE A 488 -25.66 13.95 -1.88
C PHE A 488 -26.18 14.36 -0.48
N GLU A 489 -25.72 15.48 0.10
CA GLU A 489 -26.20 15.96 1.41
C GLU A 489 -27.71 16.14 1.50
N PRO A 490 -28.41 16.66 0.46
CA PRO A 490 -29.87 16.73 0.47
C PRO A 490 -30.55 15.38 0.76
N MET A 491 -30.03 14.30 0.17
CA MET A 491 -30.57 12.95 0.32
C MET A 491 -30.28 12.37 1.71
N LEU A 492 -29.23 12.86 2.39
CA LEU A 492 -28.86 12.42 3.74
C LEU A 492 -29.56 13.21 4.84
N CYS A 493 -29.83 14.50 4.63
CA CYS A 493 -30.41 15.39 5.65
C CYS A 493 -31.89 15.71 5.42
N GLY A 494 -32.40 15.56 4.20
CA GLY A 494 -33.76 15.95 3.81
C GLY A 494 -34.73 14.77 3.55
N TYR A 495 -34.34 13.54 3.88
CA TYR A 495 -35.16 12.34 3.61
C TYR A 495 -36.43 12.26 4.47
N ASP A 496 -37.45 11.58 3.96
CA ASP A 496 -38.69 11.27 4.65
C ASP A 496 -38.48 10.17 5.69
N ARG A 497 -38.40 10.59 6.95
CA ARG A 497 -38.20 9.72 8.12
C ARG A 497 -39.37 8.77 8.40
N GLU A 498 -40.55 9.00 7.83
CA GLU A 498 -41.68 8.08 7.98
C GLU A 498 -41.54 6.84 7.08
N ASN A 499 -40.85 6.98 5.95
CA ASN A 499 -40.74 5.94 4.93
C ASN A 499 -39.32 5.40 4.74
N PHE A 500 -38.30 6.07 5.29
CA PHE A 500 -36.89 5.71 5.12
C PHE A 500 -36.07 5.84 6.42
N GLU A 501 -35.11 4.94 6.58
CA GLU A 501 -34.01 5.03 7.54
C GLU A 501 -32.69 5.14 6.75
N VAL A 502 -31.84 6.11 7.09
CA VAL A 502 -30.60 6.40 6.34
C VAL A 502 -29.37 6.03 7.16
N TYR A 503 -28.45 5.28 6.54
CA TYR A 503 -27.19 4.83 7.14
C TYR A 503 -26.01 5.33 6.30
N CYS A 504 -24.93 5.77 6.96
CA CYS A 504 -23.68 6.12 6.30
C CYS A 504 -22.56 5.13 6.67
N TYR A 505 -21.85 4.64 5.67
CA TYR A 505 -20.65 3.82 5.79
C TYR A 505 -19.45 4.64 5.33
N SER A 506 -18.81 5.33 6.28
CA SER A 506 -17.71 6.25 6.03
C SER A 506 -16.39 5.51 5.81
N ASN A 507 -15.79 5.71 4.65
CA ASN A 507 -14.44 5.25 4.29
C ASN A 507 -13.42 6.41 4.36
N SER A 508 -13.58 7.33 5.31
CA SER A 508 -12.69 8.48 5.47
C SER A 508 -12.12 8.54 6.89
N PRO A 509 -10.78 8.65 7.06
CA PRO A 509 -10.19 8.90 8.37
C PRO A 509 -10.37 10.37 8.83
N ARG A 510 -10.76 11.26 7.91
CA ARG A 510 -10.93 12.69 8.17
C ARG A 510 -12.33 12.98 8.71
N ASN A 511 -12.41 13.80 9.75
CA ASN A 511 -13.66 14.31 10.30
C ASN A 511 -13.60 15.83 10.31
N ASP A 512 -14.59 16.49 9.71
CA ASP A 512 -14.74 17.94 9.72
C ASP A 512 -16.19 18.36 9.99
N GLN A 513 -16.49 19.66 9.83
CA GLN A 513 -17.82 20.20 10.10
C GLN A 513 -18.92 19.55 9.24
N MET A 514 -18.63 19.19 7.98
CA MET A 514 -19.59 18.49 7.14
C MET A 514 -19.81 17.07 7.64
N THR A 515 -18.74 16.38 8.06
CA THR A 515 -18.86 15.04 8.66
C THR A 515 -19.79 15.05 9.88
N GLU A 516 -19.61 16.00 10.80
CA GLU A 516 -20.46 16.13 11.99
C GLU A 516 -21.90 16.49 11.62
N LYS A 517 -22.10 17.39 10.64
CA LYS A 517 -23.44 17.71 10.12
C LYS A 517 -24.14 16.45 9.62
N LEU A 518 -23.50 15.70 8.71
CA LEU A 518 -24.07 14.48 8.12
C LEU A 518 -24.35 13.42 9.18
N ARG A 519 -23.43 13.21 10.14
CA ARG A 519 -23.60 12.25 11.23
C ARG A 519 -24.84 12.54 12.07
N ASN A 520 -25.16 13.82 12.30
CA ASN A 520 -26.34 14.23 13.07
C ASN A 520 -27.66 14.15 12.28
N CYS A 521 -27.60 14.06 10.95
CA CYS A 521 -28.78 13.93 10.10
C CYS A 521 -29.31 12.49 9.96
N VAL A 522 -28.41 11.50 10.00
CA VAL A 522 -28.72 10.12 9.60
C VAL A 522 -29.16 9.23 10.76
N THR A 523 -29.82 8.12 10.45
CA THR A 523 -30.25 7.10 11.42
C THR A 523 -29.07 6.32 12.00
N GLY A 524 -28.07 6.01 11.17
CA GLY A 524 -26.90 5.26 11.58
C GLY A 524 -25.60 5.72 10.91
N TRP A 525 -24.52 5.70 11.69
CA TRP A 525 -23.17 5.98 11.18
C TRP A 525 -22.26 4.78 11.46
N ARG A 526 -21.50 4.35 10.46
CA ARG A 526 -20.54 3.24 10.52
C ARG A 526 -19.20 3.72 9.95
N ASN A 527 -18.12 3.43 10.67
CA ASN A 527 -16.76 3.64 10.16
C ASN A 527 -16.25 2.33 9.55
N ILE A 528 -15.89 2.37 8.27
CA ILE A 528 -15.34 1.23 7.53
C ILE A 528 -13.88 1.43 7.10
N VAL A 529 -13.23 2.50 7.57
CA VAL A 529 -11.78 2.69 7.43
C VAL A 529 -11.04 1.52 8.07
N GLY A 530 -10.05 0.97 7.36
CA GLY A 530 -9.25 -0.18 7.81
C GLY A 530 -9.98 -1.52 7.79
N LYS A 531 -11.31 -1.55 7.56
CA LYS A 531 -12.07 -2.80 7.47
C LYS A 531 -11.91 -3.44 6.11
N SER A 532 -11.82 -4.77 6.07
CA SER A 532 -11.87 -5.53 4.82
C SER A 532 -13.24 -5.38 4.15
N ASP A 533 -13.33 -5.60 2.84
CA ASP A 533 -14.62 -5.62 2.15
C ASP A 533 -15.55 -6.73 2.67
N ALA A 534 -15.00 -7.83 3.20
CA ALA A 534 -15.79 -8.89 3.81
C ALA A 534 -16.43 -8.45 5.14
N ASP A 535 -15.70 -7.70 5.97
CA ASP A 535 -16.22 -7.17 7.24
C ASP A 535 -17.27 -6.07 7.00
N ALA A 536 -17.03 -5.21 6.00
CA ALA A 536 -18.01 -4.21 5.59
C ALA A 536 -19.27 -4.86 5.01
N ASP A 537 -19.14 -5.92 4.19
CA ASP A 537 -20.27 -6.74 3.70
C ASP A 537 -21.09 -7.31 4.86
N ALA A 538 -20.43 -7.93 5.84
CA ALA A 538 -21.09 -8.48 7.03
C ALA A 538 -21.83 -7.40 7.83
N MET A 539 -21.23 -6.22 7.99
CA MET A 539 -21.84 -5.09 8.70
C MET A 539 -23.11 -4.59 7.99
N ILE A 540 -23.05 -4.39 6.66
CA ILE A 540 -24.19 -3.92 5.86
C ILE A 540 -25.36 -4.92 5.92
N ARG A 541 -25.05 -6.22 5.85
CA ARG A 541 -26.06 -7.29 5.99
C ARG A 541 -26.66 -7.33 7.39
N ALA A 542 -25.87 -7.11 8.44
CA ALA A 542 -26.36 -7.04 9.82
C ALA A 542 -27.30 -5.85 10.04
N ASP A 543 -27.00 -4.71 9.42
CA ASP A 543 -27.87 -3.52 9.41
C ASP A 543 -29.13 -3.73 8.54
N LYS A 544 -29.19 -4.81 7.74
CA LYS A 544 -30.29 -5.16 6.82
C LYS A 544 -30.63 -4.02 5.86
N ILE A 545 -29.60 -3.44 5.25
CA ILE A 545 -29.78 -2.42 4.22
C ILE A 545 -30.57 -3.00 3.05
N ASP A 546 -31.62 -2.31 2.62
CA ASP A 546 -32.48 -2.70 1.50
C ASP A 546 -31.92 -2.14 0.19
N ILE A 547 -31.41 -0.90 0.21
CA ILE A 547 -30.80 -0.21 -0.92
C ILE A 547 -29.42 0.32 -0.50
N LEU A 548 -28.36 -0.11 -1.17
CA LEU A 548 -27.00 0.41 -0.95
C LEU A 548 -26.58 1.33 -2.09
N VAL A 549 -26.11 2.52 -1.74
CA VAL A 549 -25.77 3.60 -2.68
C VAL A 549 -24.27 3.86 -2.65
N ASP A 550 -23.62 3.62 -3.79
CA ASP A 550 -22.25 4.04 -4.07
C ASP A 550 -22.23 5.53 -4.45
N LEU A 551 -21.36 6.29 -3.77
CA LEU A 551 -21.17 7.73 -4.01
C LEU A 551 -19.78 8.07 -4.58
N ALA A 552 -18.99 7.06 -4.95
CA ALA A 552 -17.60 7.25 -5.34
C ALA A 552 -17.25 6.66 -6.72
N ALA A 553 -17.93 5.62 -7.18
CA ALA A 553 -17.62 4.89 -8.42
C ALA A 553 -16.11 4.65 -8.57
N HIS A 554 -15.46 5.11 -9.65
CA HIS A 554 -14.01 4.92 -9.85
C HIS A 554 -13.15 6.05 -9.27
N SER A 555 -13.73 7.00 -8.54
CA SER A 555 -12.96 8.05 -7.87
C SER A 555 -12.23 7.54 -6.61
N ALA A 556 -11.33 8.37 -6.08
CA ALA A 556 -10.46 8.01 -4.97
C ALA A 556 -11.25 7.61 -3.70
N GLY A 557 -10.81 6.54 -3.03
CA GLY A 557 -11.43 6.06 -1.79
C GLY A 557 -12.72 5.26 -1.99
N ASN A 558 -13.05 4.86 -3.22
CA ASN A 558 -14.19 3.99 -3.50
C ASN A 558 -14.04 2.60 -2.86
N ARG A 559 -15.18 1.89 -2.80
CA ARG A 559 -15.26 0.50 -2.31
C ARG A 559 -15.98 -0.39 -3.32
N LEU A 560 -15.69 -0.28 -4.61
CA LEU A 560 -16.40 -1.05 -5.64
C LEU A 560 -16.34 -2.58 -5.44
N LEU A 561 -15.25 -3.11 -4.87
CA LEU A 561 -15.16 -4.54 -4.53
C LEU A 561 -16.07 -4.96 -3.37
N LEU A 562 -16.45 -4.04 -2.48
CA LEU A 562 -17.53 -4.26 -1.52
C LEU A 562 -18.88 -4.39 -2.24
N PHE A 563 -19.18 -3.50 -3.19
CA PHE A 563 -20.40 -3.59 -3.99
C PHE A 563 -20.44 -4.84 -4.88
N ALA A 564 -19.29 -5.29 -5.39
CA ALA A 564 -19.17 -6.54 -6.16
C ALA A 564 -19.59 -7.79 -5.37
N ARG A 565 -19.54 -7.75 -4.03
CA ARG A 565 -20.02 -8.83 -3.14
C ARG A 565 -21.54 -8.86 -2.95
N LYS A 566 -22.26 -7.89 -3.53
CA LYS A 566 -23.71 -7.72 -3.43
C LYS A 566 -24.21 -7.79 -1.97
N PRO A 567 -23.76 -6.91 -1.05
CA PRO A 567 -24.23 -6.88 0.34
C PRO A 567 -25.73 -6.53 0.50
N ALA A 568 -26.29 -5.70 -0.39
CA ALA A 568 -27.69 -5.29 -0.33
C ALA A 568 -28.52 -5.80 -1.54
N PRO A 569 -29.84 -6.02 -1.36
CA PRO A 569 -30.75 -6.46 -2.42
C PRO A 569 -30.70 -5.61 -3.68
N VAL A 570 -30.74 -4.29 -3.49
CA VAL A 570 -30.67 -3.29 -4.54
C VAL A 570 -29.40 -2.47 -4.31
N GLN A 571 -28.63 -2.27 -5.37
CA GLN A 571 -27.45 -1.43 -5.38
C GLN A 571 -27.57 -0.36 -6.44
N VAL A 572 -27.27 0.88 -6.04
CA VAL A 572 -27.37 2.05 -6.89
C VAL A 572 -26.03 2.78 -6.86
N THR A 573 -25.57 3.29 -7.99
CA THR A 573 -24.48 4.27 -8.02
C THR A 573 -25.06 5.63 -8.43
N GLY A 574 -24.52 6.69 -7.87
CA GLY A 574 -24.95 8.04 -8.21
C GLY A 574 -24.19 9.09 -7.41
N TRP A 575 -24.16 10.31 -7.92
CA TRP A 575 -23.43 11.45 -7.32
C TRP A 575 -21.93 11.15 -7.10
N GLY A 576 -21.15 12.18 -6.71
CA GLY A 576 -19.69 12.10 -6.57
C GLY A 576 -18.93 11.87 -7.89
N HIS A 577 -19.06 10.68 -8.46
CA HIS A 577 -18.55 10.25 -9.77
C HIS A 577 -19.60 9.39 -10.50
N GLY A 578 -20.78 9.98 -10.80
CA GLY A 578 -21.94 9.29 -11.37
C GLY A 578 -21.81 8.92 -12.85
N HIS A 579 -20.66 8.37 -13.26
CA HIS A 579 -20.34 8.07 -14.66
C HIS A 579 -20.47 6.56 -14.99
N GLY A 580 -21.14 5.80 -14.12
CA GLY A 580 -21.19 4.34 -14.18
C GLY A 580 -19.96 3.66 -13.56
N THR A 581 -20.19 2.46 -13.07
CA THR A 581 -19.20 1.57 -12.44
C THR A 581 -18.85 0.38 -13.34
N GLY A 582 -19.74 -0.01 -14.25
CA GLY A 582 -19.56 -1.18 -15.11
C GLY A 582 -19.69 -2.53 -14.41
N LEU A 583 -20.10 -2.55 -13.13
CA LEU A 583 -20.26 -3.77 -12.34
C LEU A 583 -21.58 -4.47 -12.65
N ASP A 584 -21.54 -5.79 -12.84
CA ASP A 584 -22.76 -6.61 -12.92
C ASP A 584 -23.55 -6.61 -11.59
N ALA A 585 -22.86 -6.32 -10.48
CA ALA A 585 -23.47 -6.24 -9.15
C ALA A 585 -24.26 -4.94 -8.92
N MET A 586 -24.04 -3.91 -9.74
CA MET A 586 -24.67 -2.59 -9.60
C MET A 586 -25.96 -2.55 -10.44
N ASP A 587 -27.12 -2.41 -9.79
CA ASP A 587 -28.40 -2.56 -10.49
C ASP A 587 -28.81 -1.30 -11.23
N TYR A 588 -28.59 -0.13 -10.62
CA TYR A 588 -29.04 1.15 -11.15
C TYR A 588 -27.96 2.22 -11.09
N LEU A 589 -28.00 3.13 -12.07
CA LEU A 589 -27.24 4.38 -12.10
C LEU A 589 -28.23 5.53 -12.15
N PHE A 590 -28.13 6.47 -11.21
CA PHE A 590 -28.84 7.74 -11.38
C PHE A 590 -28.22 8.53 -12.53
N GLY A 591 -29.07 9.06 -13.41
CA GLY A 591 -28.65 9.84 -14.57
C GLY A 591 -29.69 10.88 -14.96
N ASP A 592 -29.42 11.61 -16.03
CA ASP A 592 -30.36 12.54 -16.66
C ASP A 592 -30.31 12.35 -18.18
N PRO A 593 -31.37 12.68 -18.93
CA PRO A 593 -31.47 12.37 -20.36
C PRO A 593 -30.51 13.16 -21.25
N VAL A 594 -29.81 14.17 -20.72
CA VAL A 594 -28.84 14.98 -21.48
C VAL A 594 -27.44 14.41 -21.29
N SER A 595 -27.05 14.12 -20.04
CA SER A 595 -25.78 13.48 -19.71
C SER A 595 -25.72 12.04 -20.22
N ILE A 596 -26.83 11.30 -20.09
CA ILE A 596 -27.01 9.92 -20.54
C ILE A 596 -28.24 9.84 -21.47
N PRO A 597 -28.05 10.11 -22.78
CA PRO A 597 -29.11 9.97 -23.76
C PRO A 597 -29.73 8.56 -23.76
N PRO A 598 -31.05 8.41 -23.98
CA PRO A 598 -31.72 7.11 -23.97
C PRO A 598 -31.12 6.07 -24.94
N ASP A 599 -30.59 6.53 -26.06
CA ASP A 599 -29.90 5.72 -27.06
C ASP A 599 -28.51 5.28 -26.63
N GLU A 600 -27.89 5.91 -25.64
CA GLU A 600 -26.58 5.52 -25.07
C GLU A 600 -26.71 4.64 -23.81
N CYS A 601 -27.90 4.45 -23.26
CA CYS A 601 -28.13 3.62 -22.06
C CYS A 601 -27.57 2.20 -22.17
N HIS A 602 -27.52 1.63 -23.37
CA HIS A 602 -27.03 0.28 -23.63
C HIS A 602 -25.51 0.11 -23.41
N TYR A 603 -24.75 1.20 -23.31
CA TYR A 603 -23.32 1.14 -22.99
C TYR A 603 -23.07 0.80 -21.52
N PHE A 604 -23.97 1.24 -20.63
CA PHE A 604 -23.85 1.09 -19.18
C PHE A 604 -24.21 -0.33 -18.74
N ALA A 605 -23.55 -0.82 -17.69
CA ALA A 605 -23.92 -2.10 -17.07
C ALA A 605 -25.19 -1.95 -16.23
N GLU A 606 -25.38 -0.76 -15.65
CA GLU A 606 -26.50 -0.40 -14.79
C GLU A 606 -27.74 0.01 -15.58
N LYS A 607 -28.92 -0.22 -14.99
CA LYS A 607 -30.17 0.39 -15.49
C LYS A 607 -30.20 1.88 -15.13
N ILE A 608 -30.47 2.74 -16.11
CA ILE A 608 -30.52 4.18 -15.88
C ILE A 608 -31.83 4.57 -15.18
N ALA A 609 -31.70 5.20 -14.01
CA ALA A 609 -32.80 5.81 -13.26
C ALA A 609 -32.75 7.33 -13.46
N TYR A 610 -33.65 7.84 -14.30
CA TYR A 610 -33.63 9.26 -14.67
C TYR A 610 -34.13 10.18 -13.55
N LEU A 611 -33.34 11.22 -13.31
CA LEU A 611 -33.67 12.42 -12.55
C LEU A 611 -33.75 13.61 -13.53
N PRO A 612 -34.36 14.75 -13.14
CA PRO A 612 -34.36 15.96 -13.98
C PRO A 612 -32.96 16.50 -14.26
N CYS A 613 -32.03 16.31 -13.33
CA CYS A 613 -30.60 16.60 -13.47
C CYS A 613 -29.84 15.70 -12.49
N LEU A 614 -28.72 15.11 -12.93
CA LEU A 614 -27.91 14.24 -12.08
C LEU A 614 -27.24 15.00 -10.92
N ILE A 615 -26.89 16.27 -11.15
CA ILE A 615 -26.21 17.11 -10.16
C ILE A 615 -27.26 18.01 -9.49
N PRO A 616 -27.72 17.69 -8.28
CA PRO A 616 -28.50 18.62 -7.48
C PRO A 616 -27.61 19.71 -6.89
N TYR A 617 -28.24 20.85 -6.59
CA TYR A 617 -27.58 21.95 -5.91
C TYR A 617 -28.42 22.45 -4.73
N ALA A 618 -27.90 22.26 -3.52
CA ALA A 618 -28.46 22.87 -2.33
C ALA A 618 -28.03 24.33 -2.22
N CYS A 619 -28.98 25.22 -2.48
CA CYS A 619 -28.80 26.67 -2.46
C CYS A 619 -28.26 27.16 -1.09
N PRO A 620 -27.05 27.76 -1.03
CA PRO A 620 -26.49 28.20 0.25
C PRO A 620 -27.13 29.51 0.73
N ASP A 621 -27.71 29.51 1.92
CA ASP A 621 -28.42 30.68 2.51
C ASP A 621 -27.53 31.91 2.71
N ASN A 622 -26.23 31.71 2.90
CA ASN A 622 -25.23 32.75 3.21
C ASN A 622 -24.49 33.28 1.96
N SER A 623 -25.07 33.12 0.78
CA SER A 623 -24.47 33.56 -0.49
C SER A 623 -24.39 35.10 -0.59
N PRO A 624 -23.31 35.67 -1.17
CA PRO A 624 -23.24 37.10 -1.48
C PRO A 624 -24.41 37.55 -2.38
N PRO A 625 -24.78 38.84 -2.39
CA PRO A 625 -25.79 39.36 -3.31
C PRO A 625 -25.30 39.24 -4.77
N VAL A 626 -26.23 39.04 -5.71
CA VAL A 626 -25.92 39.11 -7.15
C VAL A 626 -25.51 40.55 -7.47
N ALA A 627 -24.27 40.74 -7.92
CA ALA A 627 -23.79 42.06 -8.34
C ALA A 627 -24.45 42.50 -9.66
N PRO A 628 -24.59 43.80 -9.96
CA PRO A 628 -24.94 44.28 -11.30
C PRO A 628 -23.96 43.78 -12.37
N LEU A 629 -24.37 43.78 -13.65
CA LEU A 629 -23.54 43.31 -14.76
C LEU A 629 -22.25 44.16 -14.89
N PRO A 630 -21.04 43.58 -14.74
CA PRO A 630 -19.76 44.31 -14.82
C PRO A 630 -19.55 45.08 -16.13
N ALA A 631 -19.93 44.51 -17.27
CA ALA A 631 -19.73 45.12 -18.59
C ALA A 631 -20.40 46.50 -18.73
N MET A 632 -21.51 46.74 -18.02
CA MET A 632 -22.19 48.04 -18.03
C MET A 632 -21.36 49.14 -17.36
N LYS A 633 -20.50 48.77 -16.41
CA LYS A 633 -19.60 49.70 -15.70
C LYS A 633 -18.24 49.78 -16.40
N ASN A 634 -17.71 48.64 -16.84
CA ASN A 634 -16.34 48.52 -17.33
C ASN A 634 -16.19 48.92 -18.81
N GLY A 635 -17.27 48.85 -19.60
CA GLY A 635 -17.26 49.10 -21.04
C GLY A 635 -16.73 47.93 -21.88
N TYR A 636 -16.38 46.80 -21.25
CA TYR A 636 -15.92 45.59 -21.90
C TYR A 636 -16.47 44.34 -21.20
N VAL A 637 -16.50 43.23 -21.91
CA VAL A 637 -16.96 41.93 -21.39
C VAL A 637 -15.83 41.19 -20.70
N THR A 638 -16.11 40.65 -19.52
CA THR A 638 -15.20 39.81 -18.76
C THR A 638 -15.71 38.37 -18.76
N PHE A 639 -15.00 37.49 -19.46
CA PHE A 639 -15.24 36.06 -19.39
C PHE A 639 -14.60 35.46 -18.13
N GLY A 640 -15.16 34.37 -17.62
CA GLY A 640 -14.64 33.70 -16.42
C GLY A 640 -14.68 32.19 -16.51
N CYS A 641 -13.68 31.50 -15.96
CA CYS A 641 -13.71 30.05 -15.76
C CYS A 641 -13.22 29.71 -14.35
N PHE A 642 -14.13 29.29 -13.48
CA PHE A 642 -13.84 28.94 -12.09
C PHE A 642 -13.94 27.42 -11.96
N SER A 643 -12.85 26.73 -12.29
CA SER A 643 -12.81 25.26 -12.37
C SER A 643 -11.41 24.73 -12.07
N ARG A 644 -11.35 23.46 -11.62
CA ARG A 644 -10.07 22.76 -11.42
C ARG A 644 -9.28 22.75 -12.74
N LEU A 645 -7.97 23.01 -12.68
CA LEU A 645 -7.14 23.11 -13.88
C LEU A 645 -7.12 21.84 -14.73
N VAL A 646 -7.30 20.66 -14.12
CA VAL A 646 -7.41 19.38 -14.84
C VAL A 646 -8.57 19.34 -15.85
N LYS A 647 -9.62 20.16 -15.67
CA LYS A 647 -10.72 20.28 -16.63
C LYS A 647 -10.37 21.20 -17.80
N ILE A 648 -9.43 22.13 -17.61
CA ILE A 648 -9.09 23.17 -18.58
C ILE A 648 -8.01 22.62 -19.52
N SER A 649 -8.44 22.04 -20.64
CA SER A 649 -7.53 21.52 -21.67
C SER A 649 -6.82 22.65 -22.43
N GLU A 650 -5.72 22.32 -23.11
CA GLU A 650 -5.08 23.25 -24.04
C GLU A 650 -6.03 23.70 -25.15
N SER A 651 -6.93 22.82 -25.62
CA SER A 651 -7.94 23.13 -26.63
C SER A 651 -9.00 24.11 -26.12
N SER A 652 -9.33 24.08 -24.82
CA SER A 652 -10.17 25.09 -24.16
C SER A 652 -9.49 26.46 -24.17
N LEU A 653 -8.24 26.53 -23.71
CA LEU A 653 -7.48 27.79 -23.69
C LEU A 653 -7.33 28.39 -25.10
N ALA A 654 -7.03 27.56 -26.10
CA ALA A 654 -6.95 28.01 -27.49
C ALA A 654 -8.30 28.57 -28.01
N LEU A 655 -9.42 27.91 -27.70
CA LEU A 655 -10.75 28.43 -28.07
C LEU A 655 -11.07 29.75 -27.39
N TRP A 656 -10.75 29.88 -26.11
CA TRP A 656 -10.98 31.12 -25.37
C TRP A 656 -10.09 32.25 -25.88
N ALA A 657 -8.85 31.94 -26.27
CA ALA A 657 -7.98 32.90 -26.93
C ALA A 657 -8.58 33.41 -28.25
N GLU A 658 -9.17 32.53 -29.08
CA GLU A 658 -9.88 32.94 -30.30
C GLU A 658 -11.06 33.87 -30.00
N ILE A 659 -11.82 33.62 -28.93
CA ILE A 659 -12.90 34.52 -28.48
C ILE A 659 -12.34 35.90 -28.13
N LEU A 660 -11.25 35.96 -27.34
CA LEU A 660 -10.63 37.21 -26.93
C LEU A 660 -9.96 37.95 -28.09
N LEU A 661 -9.42 37.25 -29.09
CA LEU A 661 -8.89 37.88 -30.31
C LEU A 661 -10.02 38.48 -31.17
N ALA A 662 -11.16 37.80 -31.24
CA ALA A 662 -12.36 38.32 -31.91
C ALA A 662 -13.02 39.48 -31.15
N MET A 663 -12.68 39.69 -29.88
CA MET A 663 -13.19 40.74 -29.00
C MET A 663 -12.04 41.44 -28.26
N PRO A 664 -11.32 42.39 -28.90
CA PRO A 664 -10.03 42.89 -28.41
C PRO A 664 -10.03 43.44 -26.98
N GLU A 665 -11.13 44.08 -26.56
CA GLU A 665 -11.29 44.66 -25.21
C GLU A 665 -11.70 43.62 -24.15
N ALA A 666 -12.12 42.43 -24.56
CA ALA A 666 -12.58 41.40 -23.64
C ALA A 666 -11.44 40.89 -22.76
N ARG A 667 -11.78 40.50 -21.54
CA ARG A 667 -10.84 39.96 -20.54
C ARG A 667 -11.26 38.56 -20.11
N LEU A 668 -10.32 37.82 -19.52
CA LEU A 668 -10.57 36.49 -18.96
C LEU A 668 -10.08 36.40 -17.52
N ILE A 669 -10.94 35.90 -16.64
CA ILE A 669 -10.59 35.51 -15.27
C ILE A 669 -10.58 33.99 -15.18
N VAL A 670 -9.44 33.40 -14.83
CA VAL A 670 -9.36 31.97 -14.49
C VAL A 670 -9.13 31.85 -12.99
N LYS A 671 -9.96 31.06 -12.32
CA LYS A 671 -9.84 30.81 -10.87
C LYS A 671 -9.80 29.32 -10.58
N ALA A 672 -8.74 28.91 -9.89
CA ALA A 672 -8.54 27.54 -9.45
C ALA A 672 -7.61 27.52 -8.23
N LYS A 673 -7.78 26.57 -7.31
CA LYS A 673 -6.88 26.44 -6.15
C LYS A 673 -5.44 26.15 -6.57
N GLU A 674 -5.27 25.48 -7.71
CA GLU A 674 -3.97 25.11 -8.26
C GLU A 674 -3.18 26.34 -8.75
N LEU A 675 -3.85 27.49 -8.94
CA LEU A 675 -3.20 28.76 -9.26
C LEU A 675 -2.58 29.44 -8.02
N ASP A 676 -2.58 28.82 -6.85
CA ASP A 676 -1.67 29.24 -5.76
C ASP A 676 -0.20 28.95 -6.15
N ASP A 677 0.02 28.00 -7.05
CA ASP A 677 1.32 27.62 -7.60
C ASP A 677 1.73 28.54 -8.77
N VAL A 678 2.95 29.09 -8.70
CA VAL A 678 3.49 29.97 -9.74
C VAL A 678 3.74 29.25 -11.07
N THR A 679 4.15 27.98 -11.04
CA THR A 679 4.38 27.16 -12.23
C THR A 679 3.08 26.98 -13.00
N GLN A 680 1.97 26.73 -12.29
CA GLN A 680 0.66 26.61 -12.92
C GLN A 680 0.14 27.93 -13.48
N ARG A 681 0.42 29.07 -12.82
CA ARG A 681 0.10 30.40 -13.37
C ARG A 681 0.85 30.66 -14.68
N LEU A 682 2.15 30.39 -14.69
CA LEU A 682 3.00 30.57 -15.87
C LEU A 682 2.51 29.68 -17.02
N ARG A 683 2.19 28.41 -16.77
CA ARG A 683 1.65 27.49 -17.78
C ARG A 683 0.41 28.05 -18.50
N ILE A 684 -0.55 28.61 -17.76
CA ILE A 684 -1.76 29.20 -18.35
C ILE A 684 -1.41 30.50 -19.10
N ALA A 685 -0.59 31.37 -18.51
CA ALA A 685 -0.20 32.64 -19.12
C ALA A 685 0.59 32.44 -20.42
N ASP A 686 1.58 31.55 -20.42
CA ASP A 686 2.40 31.21 -21.57
C ASP A 686 1.54 30.62 -22.69
N LYS A 687 0.61 29.71 -22.37
CA LYS A 687 -0.30 29.15 -23.37
C LYS A 687 -1.21 30.22 -24.00
N MET A 688 -1.73 31.14 -23.21
CA MET A 688 -2.54 32.25 -23.72
C MET A 688 -1.70 33.21 -24.58
N ALA A 689 -0.44 33.46 -24.18
CA ALA A 689 0.49 34.29 -24.93
C ALA A 689 0.90 33.64 -26.27
N GLU A 690 1.14 32.33 -26.30
CA GLU A 690 1.34 31.55 -27.54
C GLU A 690 0.15 31.69 -28.50
N CYS A 691 -1.07 31.77 -27.97
CA CYS A 691 -2.27 32.03 -28.75
C CYS A 691 -2.52 33.52 -29.04
N GLY A 692 -1.58 34.42 -28.74
CA GLY A 692 -1.66 35.85 -29.07
C GLY A 692 -2.45 36.72 -28.08
N VAL A 693 -2.73 36.23 -26.87
CA VAL A 693 -3.42 36.99 -25.82
C VAL A 693 -2.43 37.50 -24.78
N GLY A 694 -2.30 38.83 -24.68
CA GLY A 694 -1.43 39.47 -23.70
C GLY A 694 -1.88 39.29 -22.24
N ALA A 695 -0.92 39.29 -21.32
CA ALA A 695 -1.14 39.08 -19.89
C ALA A 695 -2.04 40.16 -19.27
N GLU A 696 -2.11 41.36 -19.84
CA GLU A 696 -2.98 42.47 -19.40
C GLU A 696 -4.48 42.16 -19.53
N ARG A 697 -4.84 41.15 -20.33
CA ARG A 697 -6.23 40.68 -20.51
C ARG A 697 -6.57 39.46 -19.66
N LEU A 698 -5.60 38.93 -18.90
CA LEU A 698 -5.74 37.73 -18.09
C LEU A 698 -5.66 38.03 -16.60
N THR A 699 -6.57 37.48 -15.81
CA THR A 699 -6.51 37.51 -14.35
C THR A 699 -6.54 36.09 -13.80
N LEU A 700 -5.46 35.67 -13.13
CA LEU A 700 -5.32 34.33 -12.56
C LEU A 700 -5.49 34.39 -11.04
N LEU A 701 -6.55 33.76 -10.52
CA LEU A 701 -6.93 33.81 -9.11
C LEU A 701 -6.74 32.44 -8.44
N GLY A 702 -6.09 32.46 -7.28
CA GLY A 702 -5.86 31.28 -6.44
C GLY A 702 -7.03 30.99 -5.49
N ARG A 703 -6.73 30.27 -4.41
CA ARG A 703 -7.69 29.94 -3.35
C ARG A 703 -8.12 31.16 -2.56
N THR A 704 -9.39 31.20 -2.19
CA THR A 704 -9.99 32.21 -1.31
C THR A 704 -10.96 31.52 -0.35
N SER A 705 -11.52 32.24 0.62
CA SER A 705 -12.67 31.74 1.37
C SER A 705 -13.84 31.43 0.44
N TRP A 706 -14.79 30.61 0.89
CA TRP A 706 -15.99 30.27 0.11
C TRP A 706 -16.79 31.54 -0.26
N TYR A 707 -17.00 32.45 0.69
CA TYR A 707 -17.73 33.69 0.43
C TYR A 707 -17.05 34.56 -0.63
N GLU A 708 -15.72 34.72 -0.53
CA GLU A 708 -14.93 35.47 -1.53
C GLU A 708 -14.92 34.78 -2.90
N HIS A 709 -14.94 33.44 -2.94
CA HIS A 709 -15.06 32.68 -4.18
C HIS A 709 -16.38 32.97 -4.88
N MET A 710 -17.49 32.89 -4.14
CA MET A 710 -18.81 33.24 -4.67
C MET A 710 -18.87 34.72 -5.09
N ALA A 711 -18.30 35.64 -4.31
CA ALA A 711 -18.29 37.06 -4.61
C ALA A 711 -17.46 37.41 -5.86
N ALA A 712 -16.44 36.61 -6.20
CA ALA A 712 -15.60 36.82 -7.38
C ALA A 712 -16.38 36.67 -8.71
N TYR A 713 -17.48 35.91 -8.76
CA TYR A 713 -18.40 35.91 -9.91
C TYR A 713 -19.04 37.28 -10.16
N GLY A 714 -19.01 38.18 -9.16
CA GLY A 714 -19.37 39.58 -9.30
C GLY A 714 -18.52 40.36 -10.31
N ALA A 715 -17.36 39.83 -10.72
CA ALA A 715 -16.50 40.42 -11.75
C ALA A 715 -16.62 39.75 -13.13
N VAL A 716 -17.48 38.73 -13.27
CA VAL A 716 -17.65 37.94 -14.50
C VAL A 716 -19.00 38.26 -15.14
N ASP A 717 -19.00 38.49 -16.44
CA ASP A 717 -20.20 38.71 -17.25
C ASP A 717 -20.75 37.39 -17.80
N ILE A 718 -19.88 36.55 -18.35
CA ILE A 718 -20.21 35.25 -18.95
C ILE A 718 -19.16 34.24 -18.51
N ALA A 719 -19.58 33.08 -18.00
CA ALA A 719 -18.68 31.99 -17.72
C ALA A 719 -18.42 31.15 -18.98
N LEU A 720 -17.20 30.64 -19.12
CA LEU A 720 -16.80 29.71 -20.16
C LEU A 720 -16.61 28.32 -19.53
N ASP A 721 -17.43 27.36 -19.95
CA ASP A 721 -17.32 25.99 -19.47
C ASP A 721 -16.04 25.35 -20.03
N PRO A 722 -15.23 24.68 -19.19
CA PRO A 722 -14.09 23.93 -19.69
C PRO A 722 -14.55 22.64 -20.40
N PHE A 723 -13.71 22.15 -21.31
CA PHE A 723 -13.92 20.87 -22.00
C PHE A 723 -12.57 20.14 -22.16
N PRO A 724 -12.54 18.80 -22.24
CA PRO A 724 -13.66 17.90 -22.50
C PRO A 724 -14.53 17.56 -21.28
N HIS A 725 -14.08 17.89 -20.06
CA HIS A 725 -14.90 17.69 -18.87
C HIS A 725 -15.60 18.99 -18.47
N GLY A 726 -16.93 19.02 -18.59
CA GLY A 726 -17.74 20.17 -18.20
C GLY A 726 -17.70 20.47 -16.69
N GLY A 727 -18.25 21.61 -16.31
CA GLY A 727 -18.52 21.99 -14.93
C GLY A 727 -19.48 21.06 -14.18
N GLY A 728 -19.97 21.54 -13.05
CA GLY A 728 -20.76 20.75 -12.09
C GLY A 728 -21.26 21.70 -11.01
N ILE A 729 -20.80 21.51 -9.76
CA ILE A 729 -21.06 22.52 -8.69
C ILE A 729 -20.62 23.93 -9.11
N GLY A 730 -19.46 24.09 -9.76
CA GLY A 730 -19.00 25.40 -10.23
C GLY A 730 -19.91 26.04 -11.29
N THR A 731 -20.68 25.23 -12.04
CA THR A 731 -21.71 25.73 -12.98
C THR A 731 -22.89 26.30 -12.19
N PHE A 732 -23.38 25.56 -11.19
CA PHE A 732 -24.42 26.06 -10.31
C PHE A 732 -23.99 27.30 -9.54
N GLU A 733 -22.75 27.36 -9.05
CA GLU A 733 -22.21 28.54 -8.38
C GLU A 733 -22.22 29.77 -9.31
N ALA A 734 -21.82 29.61 -10.58
CA ALA A 734 -21.89 30.67 -11.58
C ALA A 734 -23.32 31.16 -11.78
N LEU A 735 -24.25 30.23 -12.09
CA LEU A 735 -25.66 30.54 -12.32
C LEU A 735 -26.32 31.15 -11.09
N TRP A 736 -26.01 30.65 -9.89
CA TRP A 736 -26.49 31.16 -8.61
C TRP A 736 -26.02 32.59 -8.31
N MET A 737 -24.84 32.94 -8.80
CA MET A 737 -24.28 34.30 -8.73
C MET A 737 -24.66 35.17 -9.93
N GLY A 738 -25.60 34.71 -10.78
CA GLY A 738 -26.14 35.46 -11.90
C GLY A 738 -25.23 35.49 -13.15
N VAL A 739 -24.30 34.55 -13.26
CA VAL A 739 -23.38 34.44 -14.40
C VAL A 739 -23.86 33.29 -15.31
N PRO A 740 -24.39 33.58 -16.51
CA PRO A 740 -24.70 32.53 -17.48
C PRO A 740 -23.42 31.87 -17.99
N VAL A 741 -23.51 30.62 -18.42
CA VAL A 741 -22.36 29.81 -18.84
C VAL A 741 -22.49 29.52 -20.34
N VAL A 742 -21.38 29.54 -21.09
CA VAL A 742 -21.36 29.05 -22.47
C VAL A 742 -20.72 27.67 -22.45
N THR A 743 -21.42 26.69 -23.02
CA THR A 743 -21.07 25.26 -22.87
C THR A 743 -20.78 24.61 -24.21
N LEU A 744 -19.77 23.74 -24.25
CA LEU A 744 -19.52 22.84 -25.40
C LEU A 744 -19.97 21.43 -25.03
N LYS A 745 -21.07 20.95 -25.63
CA LYS A 745 -21.56 19.60 -25.44
C LYS A 745 -20.71 18.62 -26.24
N GLY A 746 -20.04 17.69 -25.55
CA GLY A 746 -19.17 16.70 -26.17
C GLY A 746 -19.77 15.29 -26.33
N PRO A 747 -18.93 14.30 -26.70
CA PRO A 747 -19.35 12.93 -27.03
C PRO A 747 -19.41 11.96 -25.83
N SER A 748 -19.12 12.43 -24.62
CA SER A 748 -19.07 11.60 -23.40
C SER A 748 -19.89 12.21 -22.28
N LEU A 749 -20.32 11.39 -21.32
CA LEU A 749 -21.09 11.86 -20.16
C LEU A 749 -20.40 13.04 -19.41
N PRO A 750 -19.09 13.01 -19.07
CA PRO A 750 -18.43 14.13 -18.38
C PRO A 750 -18.47 15.45 -19.17
N SER A 751 -18.56 15.37 -20.50
CA SER A 751 -18.64 16.53 -21.41
C SER A 751 -20.05 17.10 -21.58
N ARG A 752 -21.07 16.50 -20.93
CA ARG A 752 -22.48 16.89 -21.03
C ARG A 752 -23.09 17.36 -19.72
N VAL A 753 -22.35 17.26 -18.61
CA VAL A 753 -22.84 17.63 -17.26
C VAL A 753 -23.36 19.06 -17.20
N THR A 754 -22.61 20.03 -17.76
CA THR A 754 -23.05 21.43 -17.80
C THR A 754 -24.29 21.63 -18.65
N ALA A 755 -24.35 20.99 -19.82
CA ALA A 755 -25.50 21.05 -20.70
C ALA A 755 -26.75 20.47 -20.03
N ALA A 756 -26.61 19.42 -19.23
CA ALA A 756 -27.70 18.85 -18.44
C ALA A 756 -28.21 19.82 -17.37
N ILE A 757 -27.30 20.52 -16.68
CA ILE A 757 -27.66 21.57 -15.72
C ILE A 757 -28.42 22.68 -16.43
N GLU A 758 -27.87 23.21 -17.53
CA GLU A 758 -28.51 24.30 -18.28
C GLU A 758 -29.89 23.91 -18.83
N THR A 759 -30.02 22.69 -19.35
CA THR A 759 -31.31 22.16 -19.80
C THR A 759 -32.32 22.07 -18.66
N ALA A 760 -31.91 21.60 -17.48
CA ALA A 760 -32.79 21.55 -16.30
C ALA A 760 -33.26 22.93 -15.82
N LEU A 761 -32.57 24.00 -16.22
CA LEU A 761 -32.95 25.38 -15.94
C LEU A 761 -33.66 26.06 -17.13
N GLY A 762 -33.79 25.43 -18.30
CA GLY A 762 -34.33 26.05 -19.50
C GLY A 762 -33.38 27.06 -20.16
N LEU A 763 -32.08 26.72 -20.19
CA LEU A 763 -30.99 27.50 -20.78
C LEU A 763 -30.30 26.73 -21.93
N GLU A 764 -31.05 25.91 -22.67
CA GLU A 764 -30.53 25.11 -23.78
C GLU A 764 -29.91 25.97 -24.89
N ASP A 765 -30.32 27.23 -25.00
CA ASP A 765 -29.78 28.22 -25.94
C ASP A 765 -28.41 28.78 -25.52
N TRP A 766 -27.80 28.23 -24.46
CA TRP A 766 -26.44 28.47 -24.00
C TRP A 766 -25.49 27.27 -24.24
N VAL A 767 -26.00 26.21 -24.86
CA VAL A 767 -25.24 25.00 -25.20
C VAL A 767 -24.89 24.99 -26.69
N ALA A 768 -23.61 24.80 -26.99
CA ALA A 768 -23.10 24.60 -28.35
C ALA A 768 -22.78 23.12 -28.61
N ASP A 769 -23.09 22.63 -29.81
CA ASP A 769 -22.83 21.24 -30.23
C ASP A 769 -21.43 21.02 -30.83
N ASN A 770 -20.71 22.10 -31.15
CA ASN A 770 -19.37 22.05 -31.74
C ASN A 770 -18.58 23.33 -31.46
N ARG A 771 -17.29 23.29 -31.79
CA ARG A 771 -16.33 24.37 -31.55
C ARG A 771 -16.77 25.69 -32.20
N GLU A 772 -17.21 25.64 -33.45
CA GLU A 772 -17.60 26.83 -34.21
C GLU A 772 -18.84 27.49 -33.60
N ALA A 773 -19.83 26.67 -33.23
CA ALA A 773 -21.03 27.12 -32.53
C ALA A 773 -20.70 27.74 -31.18
N TYR A 774 -19.74 27.19 -30.43
CA TYR A 774 -19.31 27.75 -29.14
C TYR A 774 -18.74 29.17 -29.29
N LEU A 775 -17.87 29.38 -30.28
CA LEU A 775 -17.27 30.68 -30.57
C LEU A 775 -18.33 31.71 -30.96
N VAL A 776 -19.24 31.34 -31.87
CA VAL A 776 -20.34 32.20 -32.32
C VAL A 776 -21.27 32.54 -31.16
N LEU A 777 -21.62 31.53 -30.34
CA LEU A 777 -22.50 31.69 -29.20
C LEU A 777 -21.93 32.67 -28.18
N ALA A 778 -20.67 32.49 -27.77
CA ALA A 778 -20.00 33.38 -26.82
C ALA A 778 -20.04 34.85 -27.29
N ARG A 779 -19.71 35.09 -28.57
CA ARG A 779 -19.73 36.44 -29.16
C ARG A 779 -21.14 37.02 -29.23
N ASN A 780 -22.12 36.22 -29.66
CA ASN A 780 -23.49 36.69 -29.80
C ASN A 780 -24.09 37.05 -28.44
N LYS A 781 -23.91 36.20 -27.42
CA LYS A 781 -24.40 36.48 -26.06
C LYS A 781 -23.72 37.71 -25.45
N ALA A 782 -22.42 37.90 -25.71
CA ALA A 782 -21.67 39.06 -25.26
C ALA A 782 -22.06 40.38 -25.95
N SER A 783 -22.67 40.32 -27.14
CA SER A 783 -23.02 41.51 -27.93
C SER A 783 -24.24 42.29 -27.41
N ASN A 784 -25.00 41.75 -26.45
CA ASN A 784 -26.18 42.38 -25.89
C ASN A 784 -26.12 42.51 -24.34
N PRO A 785 -25.40 43.53 -23.81
CA PRO A 785 -25.26 43.74 -22.36
C PRO A 785 -26.58 43.94 -21.63
N ARG A 786 -27.61 44.48 -22.28
CA ARG A 786 -28.94 44.67 -21.66
C ARG A 786 -29.61 43.33 -21.38
N ALA A 787 -29.63 42.42 -22.37
CA ALA A 787 -30.18 41.08 -22.20
C ALA A 787 -29.39 40.28 -21.14
N LEU A 788 -28.06 40.43 -21.10
CA LEU A 788 -27.22 39.82 -20.06
C LEU A 788 -27.57 40.33 -18.66
N ALA A 789 -27.78 41.64 -18.50
CA ALA A 789 -28.14 42.22 -17.21
C ALA A 789 -29.53 41.75 -16.74
N GLU A 790 -30.50 41.66 -17.66
CA GLU A 790 -31.83 41.13 -17.38
C GLU A 790 -31.77 39.65 -16.96
N LEU A 791 -31.00 38.81 -17.66
CA LEU A 791 -30.81 37.40 -17.30
C LEU A 791 -30.10 37.25 -15.94
N ARG A 792 -29.01 37.98 -15.72
CA ARG A 792 -28.24 37.98 -14.47
C ARG A 792 -29.13 38.24 -13.25
N ALA A 793 -30.06 39.19 -13.34
CA ALA A 793 -30.93 39.56 -12.24
C ALA A 793 -31.94 38.47 -11.83
N ARG A 794 -32.29 37.54 -12.75
CA ARG A 794 -33.30 36.48 -12.52
C ARG A 794 -32.72 35.08 -12.32
N LEU A 795 -31.46 34.85 -12.72
CA LEU A 795 -30.85 33.51 -12.72
C LEU A 795 -30.89 32.81 -11.36
N ARG A 796 -30.62 33.53 -10.25
CA ARG A 796 -30.68 32.95 -8.90
C ARG A 796 -32.06 32.37 -8.57
N GLU A 797 -33.12 33.11 -8.84
CA GLU A 797 -34.49 32.62 -8.60
C GLU A 797 -34.86 31.50 -9.57
N GLN A 798 -34.35 31.53 -10.81
CA GLN A 798 -34.51 30.45 -11.79
C GLN A 798 -33.85 29.15 -11.31
N VAL A 799 -32.63 29.21 -10.74
CA VAL A 799 -31.97 28.05 -10.10
C VAL A 799 -32.84 27.52 -8.97
N LYS A 800 -33.27 28.38 -8.04
CA LYS A 800 -34.08 28.01 -6.86
C LYS A 800 -35.41 27.35 -7.22
N ALA A 801 -36.04 27.81 -8.30
CA ALA A 801 -37.31 27.28 -8.78
C ALA A 801 -37.16 25.96 -9.58
N SER A 802 -35.97 25.67 -10.09
CA SER A 802 -35.73 24.45 -10.87
C SER A 802 -35.76 23.19 -9.99
N PRO A 803 -36.17 22.02 -10.53
CA PRO A 803 -36.07 20.76 -9.80
C PRO A 803 -34.65 20.42 -9.32
N ALA A 804 -33.63 20.82 -10.09
CA ALA A 804 -32.22 20.57 -9.77
C ALA A 804 -31.69 21.46 -8.63
N GLY A 805 -32.19 22.69 -8.51
CA GLY A 805 -31.83 23.63 -7.43
C GLY A 805 -32.72 23.55 -6.19
N ASN A 806 -33.68 22.61 -6.15
CA ASN A 806 -34.60 22.43 -5.02
C ASN A 806 -34.35 21.07 -4.32
N PRO A 807 -33.65 21.08 -3.16
CA PRO A 807 -33.33 19.89 -2.36
C PRO A 807 -34.52 19.01 -2.01
N VAL A 808 -35.69 19.59 -1.73
CA VAL A 808 -36.89 18.84 -1.33
C VAL A 808 -37.43 18.07 -2.53
N THR A 809 -37.54 18.75 -3.67
CA THR A 809 -38.06 18.14 -4.91
C THR A 809 -37.17 16.98 -5.36
N ILE A 810 -35.85 17.18 -5.41
CA ILE A 810 -34.95 16.12 -5.88
C ILE A 810 -34.90 14.93 -4.91
N THR A 811 -34.91 15.17 -3.60
CA THR A 811 -34.93 14.09 -2.60
C THR A 811 -36.20 13.25 -2.73
N GLY A 812 -37.36 13.88 -2.87
CA GLY A 812 -38.61 13.16 -3.10
C GLY A 812 -38.62 12.33 -4.39
N MET A 813 -37.99 12.80 -5.47
CA MET A 813 -37.86 12.03 -6.72
C MET A 813 -36.91 10.84 -6.57
N VAL A 814 -35.83 11.00 -5.82
CA VAL A 814 -34.89 9.91 -5.48
C VAL A 814 -35.61 8.83 -4.66
N GLU A 815 -36.38 9.22 -3.65
CA GLU A 815 -37.16 8.32 -2.81
C GLU A 815 -38.24 7.55 -3.58
N GLN A 816 -38.89 8.21 -4.53
CA GLN A 816 -39.82 7.54 -5.46
C GLN A 816 -39.10 6.48 -6.30
N ASN A 817 -37.89 6.77 -6.78
CA ASN A 817 -37.06 5.80 -7.48
C ASN A 817 -36.65 4.63 -6.56
N TYR A 818 -36.21 4.90 -5.33
CA TYR A 818 -35.92 3.86 -4.35
C TYR A 818 -37.10 2.93 -4.10
N ARG A 819 -38.30 3.50 -3.91
CA ARG A 819 -39.52 2.70 -3.74
C ARG A 819 -39.84 1.85 -4.97
N LYS A 820 -39.63 2.39 -6.17
CA LYS A 820 -39.81 1.65 -7.43
C LYS A 820 -38.82 0.50 -7.54
N MET A 821 -37.53 0.75 -7.32
CA MET A 821 -36.46 -0.25 -7.39
C MET A 821 -36.70 -1.40 -6.39
N TRP A 822 -37.14 -1.07 -5.17
CA TRP A 822 -37.51 -2.06 -4.17
C TRP A 822 -38.64 -2.99 -4.65
N ARG A 823 -39.73 -2.41 -5.18
CA ARG A 823 -40.86 -3.18 -5.70
C ARG A 823 -40.47 -4.03 -6.91
N GLU A 824 -39.61 -3.52 -7.80
CA GLU A 824 -39.06 -4.30 -8.91
C GLU A 824 -38.26 -5.52 -8.42
N TRP A 825 -37.36 -5.33 -7.44
CA TRP A 825 -36.60 -6.43 -6.84
C TRP A 825 -37.51 -7.51 -6.21
N LEU A 826 -38.60 -7.12 -5.55
CA LEU A 826 -39.54 -8.07 -4.95
C LEU A 826 -40.20 -9.00 -5.98
N THR A 827 -40.44 -8.48 -7.20
CA THR A 827 -41.14 -9.19 -8.28
C THR A 827 -40.22 -10.00 -9.19
N ASN A 828 -38.91 -9.74 -9.18
CA ASN A 828 -37.96 -10.43 -10.03
C ASN A 828 -37.75 -11.88 -9.57
N LYS A 829 -38.11 -12.86 -10.41
CA LYS A 829 -38.08 -14.30 -10.08
C LYS A 829 -36.68 -14.91 -10.18
N ASP A 830 -35.79 -14.31 -10.96
CA ASP A 830 -34.42 -14.83 -11.13
C ASP A 830 -33.51 -14.54 -9.93
N VAL A 831 -33.92 -13.62 -9.05
CA VAL A 831 -33.26 -13.29 -7.77
C VAL A 831 -33.83 -14.15 -6.61
N GLN A 832 -34.75 -15.09 -6.90
CA GLN A 832 -35.43 -15.93 -5.90
C GLN A 832 -34.80 -17.34 -5.75
N LYS A 833 -33.74 -17.65 -6.51
CA LYS A 833 -32.92 -18.86 -6.38
C LYS A 833 -31.53 -18.47 -5.89
#